data_AF-F9QCP9-F1
#
_entry.id   AF-F9QCP9-F1
#
_cell.length_a   1.000
_cell.length_b   1.000
_cell.length_c   1.000
_cell.angle_alpha   90.00
_cell.angle_beta   90.00
_cell.angle_gamma   90.00
#
_symmetry.space_group_name_H-M   'P 1'
#
loop_
_entity.id
_entity.type
_entity.pdbx_description
1 polymer ?
#
loop_
_entity_poly.entity_id
_entity_poly.type
_entity_poly.pdbx_seq_one_letter_code
_entity_poly.pdbx_strand_id
1 'polypeptide(L)'
;MDNLKLYNWYGEEFEPILPEIGHSLKAYKHHVRNIHTRSTDKINLRKKIEKDLFLRARYKITTNLKRELSSHKVAFKNKAKVIQDSIRRLKHSKNLETLIKFEIKKIQKQKQDIKIYSFDFLKSLEKTADDLERKKLLINNLIHKTKLEENDLFKKYCIFSISLLYLKSNKSYIIGDLIKIDTLNQSKLHDFEKECIKSLENPNQFFTDFLNELEKSRIALVQKKLNLKEELKQTKSIEKRKFIIEKNNIKLSAKKRIIELEYDYNQKIEQQKTEAKEIKAASLKKIKENKEAIISVQRNNKHKIYKIKHSTKKKLAALKKTYKSAVKSEMLKIDDILQKEFDAFINKYNLELAYNKDTQVFYKKYFFNIFNKLKVKKEVKQYLKSSYLLSQSQILEKTSYESKFKKVESDSLRDKVLEDKKIREKYIFEKIQAKYTMHTLKKENKLQLEKSEFKKNKNQFKKNYLNSLKEFRLKRKAKEITKQAFQNKKIELKVAYKESVRECVLNSQVFRNKNILKTHEFRKLSERKINKKLYDSKITEAQKSIPTECIKNLRYYSLILGFLFPGLSEILFFKQRTKGVIMLLVAVLIWTLVVPFSFGAYWSKMNGIPGLYDLGSGILDAQKGIFPDARYYLFGAVISIFAMIFSIIYLSVSSISSFRVAKALEQGSRPSNWTHTKRWIKTGGFPWMISIGGWTLMIFIVAAPIVTSVLLSFTNYGFNHQAPTQAVDWVGLKQWGLWWVFRENNLFLSLSRVIGWTIVWTISSTLIPITLGIIIAILANNNRIKGRKFFRVVFILPWAIPAFISIMFLRNAFQGGQYGYINYILLSLGIIKESVNWLNQIDTARALVILVQTWIGYAWIFMLVTGNLQSIPKDIYEAASVDGAKGKDVFIKITLPSLLLSIAPMLIGQFVGAFNNFTTISLFTGGGPAFAEPTVFGEASTDIIISWVYKLTTGTVQIDGNQAFAAALTTFASIFSIAIAAKGFIKSMSRRD
;
A
#
# COMPACT_ATOMS: atom_id res chain seq x y z
N MET A 1 6.46 -1.88 -48.93
CA MET A 1 6.66 -0.93 -47.80
C MET A 1 6.24 0.48 -48.17
N ASP A 2 6.26 0.84 -49.46
CA ASP A 2 6.02 2.20 -49.95
C ASP A 2 4.58 2.71 -49.77
N ASN A 3 3.58 1.83 -49.76
CA ASN A 3 2.17 2.20 -49.54
C ASN A 3 1.82 2.55 -48.07
N LEU A 4 2.79 2.55 -47.14
CA LEU A 4 2.58 2.82 -45.71
C LEU A 4 3.18 4.16 -45.25
N LYS A 5 3.69 4.99 -46.16
CA LYS A 5 4.23 6.32 -45.82
C LYS A 5 3.08 7.34 -45.65
N LEU A 6 2.54 7.45 -44.44
CA LEU A 6 1.72 8.60 -44.04
C LEU A 6 2.58 9.64 -43.31
N TYR A 7 2.59 10.85 -43.88
CA TYR A 7 2.93 12.19 -43.39
C TYR A 7 4.04 12.35 -42.32
N ASN A 8 5.05 13.15 -42.67
CA ASN A 8 5.92 13.81 -41.70
C ASN A 8 5.79 15.33 -41.88
N TRP A 9 5.31 16.01 -40.83
CA TRP A 9 4.87 17.41 -40.83
C TRP A 9 5.87 18.36 -40.13
N TYR A 10 7.17 18.04 -40.14
CA TYR A 10 8.19 18.91 -39.55
C TYR A 10 9.41 19.07 -40.47
N GLY A 11 9.57 20.32 -40.93
CA GLY A 11 10.78 21.10 -40.67
C GLY A 11 11.91 20.91 -41.66
N GLU A 12 12.21 22.00 -42.37
CA GLU A 12 13.37 22.23 -43.21
C GLU A 12 14.65 21.55 -42.70
N GLU A 13 15.38 20.92 -43.62
CA GLU A 13 16.69 20.35 -43.37
C GLU A 13 17.71 21.45 -43.08
N PHE A 14 17.99 21.70 -41.80
CA PHE A 14 19.22 22.42 -41.44
C PHE A 14 20.40 21.47 -41.57
N GLU A 15 21.19 21.66 -42.62
CA GLU A 15 22.54 21.11 -42.67
C GLU A 15 23.37 21.69 -41.52
N PRO A 16 23.96 20.85 -40.65
CA PRO A 16 24.80 21.35 -39.58
C PRO A 16 26.13 21.81 -40.17
N ILE A 17 26.23 23.11 -40.47
CA ILE A 17 27.50 23.75 -40.82
C ILE A 17 28.45 23.58 -39.62
N LEU A 18 29.57 22.89 -39.85
CA LEU A 18 30.66 22.82 -38.89
C LEU A 18 31.33 24.19 -38.85
N PRO A 19 31.39 24.89 -37.69
CA PRO A 19 32.16 26.11 -37.61
C PRO A 19 33.64 25.81 -37.85
N GLU A 20 34.30 26.60 -38.69
CA GLU A 20 35.71 26.43 -39.07
C GLU A 20 36.64 26.53 -37.85
N ILE A 21 36.26 27.28 -36.82
CA ILE A 21 37.07 27.52 -35.61
C ILE A 21 36.21 27.43 -34.34
N GLY A 22 36.72 26.76 -33.30
CA GLY A 22 36.08 26.67 -31.97
C GLY A 22 36.99 27.13 -30.83
N HIS A 23 36.43 27.77 -29.80
CA HIS A 23 37.20 28.38 -28.69
C HIS A 23 37.97 27.40 -27.77
N SER A 24 37.70 26.09 -27.81
CA SER A 24 38.48 25.07 -27.08
C SER A 24 38.36 23.68 -27.68
N LEU A 25 39.39 22.83 -27.52
CA LEU A 25 39.44 21.50 -28.14
C LEU A 25 38.32 20.61 -27.61
N LYS A 26 37.96 20.80 -26.35
CA LYS A 26 36.85 20.08 -25.71
C LYS A 26 35.50 20.53 -26.25
N ALA A 27 35.29 21.83 -26.45
CA ALA A 27 34.05 22.36 -27.02
C ALA A 27 33.89 21.95 -28.49
N TYR A 28 34.96 21.99 -29.27
CA TYR A 28 34.98 21.53 -30.66
C TYR A 28 34.69 20.03 -30.75
N LYS A 29 35.38 19.20 -29.94
CA LYS A 29 35.06 17.75 -29.81
C LYS A 29 33.62 17.50 -29.37
N HIS A 30 33.07 18.33 -28.48
CA HIS A 30 31.68 18.22 -28.05
C HIS A 30 30.71 18.61 -29.17
N HIS A 31 31.02 19.61 -29.97
CA HIS A 31 30.19 20.04 -31.09
C HIS A 31 30.17 19.01 -32.21
N VAL A 32 31.34 18.44 -32.54
CA VAL A 32 31.46 17.29 -33.45
C VAL A 32 30.72 16.09 -32.88
N ARG A 33 30.85 15.82 -31.57
CA ARG A 33 30.10 14.76 -30.90
C ARG A 33 28.60 15.00 -30.99
N ASN A 34 28.10 16.23 -30.83
CA ASN A 34 26.67 16.54 -30.93
C ASN A 34 26.15 16.34 -32.36
N ILE A 35 26.90 16.77 -33.39
CA ILE A 35 26.55 16.53 -34.79
C ILE A 35 26.53 15.03 -35.08
N HIS A 36 27.52 14.29 -34.58
CA HIS A 36 27.56 12.84 -34.65
C HIS A 36 26.37 12.20 -33.93
N THR A 37 26.07 12.62 -32.69
CA THR A 37 24.92 12.12 -31.92
C THR A 37 23.62 12.35 -32.70
N ARG A 38 23.41 13.53 -33.29
CA ARG A 38 22.24 13.84 -34.13
C ARG A 38 22.16 12.96 -35.38
N SER A 39 23.28 12.75 -36.08
CA SER A 39 23.35 11.84 -37.22
C SER A 39 23.06 10.38 -36.80
N THR A 40 23.65 9.92 -35.70
CA THR A 40 23.37 8.59 -35.14
C THR A 40 21.93 8.46 -34.64
N ASP A 41 21.33 9.53 -34.12
CA ASP A 41 19.93 9.56 -33.68
C ASP A 41 19.00 9.48 -34.89
N LYS A 42 19.30 10.18 -36.00
CA LYS A 42 18.59 10.02 -37.28
C LYS A 42 18.68 8.58 -37.80
N ILE A 43 19.85 7.97 -37.76
CA ILE A 43 20.06 6.57 -38.19
C ILE A 43 19.32 5.60 -37.24
N ASN A 44 19.39 5.81 -35.93
CA ASN A 44 18.67 5.02 -34.94
C ASN A 44 17.15 5.17 -35.07
N LEU A 45 16.67 6.37 -35.40
CA LEU A 45 15.26 6.64 -35.71
C LEU A 45 14.83 5.88 -36.96
N ARG A 46 15.58 5.97 -38.06
CA ARG A 46 15.33 5.19 -39.30
C ARG A 46 15.34 3.69 -39.03
N LYS A 47 16.32 3.18 -38.27
CA LYS A 47 16.39 1.78 -37.84
C LYS A 47 15.20 1.36 -36.99
N LYS A 48 14.72 2.24 -36.10
CA LYS A 48 13.53 2.01 -35.27
C LYS A 48 12.25 1.97 -36.12
N ILE A 49 12.12 2.88 -37.09
CA ILE A 49 11.01 2.91 -38.05
C ILE A 49 11.00 1.62 -38.89
N GLU A 50 12.13 1.25 -39.49
CA GLU A 50 12.25 0.02 -40.29
C GLU A 50 11.98 -1.24 -39.46
N LYS A 51 12.45 -1.29 -38.20
CA LYS A 51 12.14 -2.38 -37.27
C LYS A 51 10.66 -2.45 -36.95
N ASP A 52 10.01 -1.31 -36.71
CA ASP A 52 8.57 -1.26 -36.42
C ASP A 52 7.76 -1.69 -37.64
N LEU A 53 8.13 -1.24 -38.85
CA LEU A 53 7.51 -1.67 -40.10
C LEU A 53 7.67 -3.18 -40.34
N PHE A 54 8.87 -3.74 -40.12
CA PHE A 54 9.11 -5.19 -40.18
C PHE A 54 8.23 -5.96 -39.17
N LEU A 55 8.20 -5.53 -37.92
CA LEU A 55 7.39 -6.17 -36.87
C LEU A 55 5.89 -6.12 -37.18
N ARG A 56 5.39 -4.99 -37.69
CA ARG A 56 3.99 -4.84 -38.14
C ARG A 56 3.68 -5.75 -39.32
N ALA A 57 4.57 -5.85 -40.32
CA ALA A 57 4.39 -6.72 -41.47
C ALA A 57 4.39 -8.20 -41.05
N ARG A 58 5.35 -8.63 -40.23
CA ARG A 58 5.41 -9.97 -39.65
C ARG A 58 4.17 -10.28 -38.81
N TYR A 59 3.75 -9.35 -37.97
CA TYR A 59 2.52 -9.49 -37.18
C TYR A 59 1.31 -9.70 -38.09
N LYS A 60 1.13 -8.87 -39.12
CA LYS A 60 0.04 -8.98 -40.09
C LYS A 60 0.02 -10.35 -40.79
N ILE A 61 1.17 -10.86 -41.23
CA ILE A 61 1.29 -12.19 -41.83
C ILE A 61 0.90 -13.28 -40.82
N THR A 62 1.38 -13.20 -39.57
CA THR A 62 1.03 -14.20 -38.55
C THR A 62 -0.45 -14.16 -38.16
N THR A 63 -1.07 -12.98 -38.13
CA THR A 63 -2.52 -12.84 -37.87
C THR A 63 -3.34 -13.38 -39.04
N ASN A 64 -2.92 -13.12 -40.27
CA ASN A 64 -3.58 -13.67 -41.46
C ASN A 64 -3.46 -15.20 -41.50
N LEU A 65 -2.28 -15.74 -41.19
CA LEU A 65 -2.07 -17.19 -41.05
C LEU A 65 -3.04 -17.81 -40.03
N LYS A 66 -3.20 -17.19 -38.85
CA LYS A 66 -4.16 -17.67 -37.83
C LYS A 66 -5.60 -17.65 -38.36
N ARG A 67 -5.99 -16.57 -39.06
CA ARG A 67 -7.33 -16.42 -39.65
C ARG A 67 -7.58 -17.47 -40.74
N GLU A 68 -6.66 -17.62 -41.69
CA GLU A 68 -6.75 -18.62 -42.76
C GLU A 68 -6.85 -20.04 -42.18
N LEU A 69 -5.97 -20.42 -41.25
CA LEU A 69 -6.02 -21.73 -40.59
C LEU A 69 -7.33 -21.96 -39.83
N SER A 70 -7.89 -20.92 -39.20
CA SER A 70 -9.19 -21.02 -38.52
C SER A 70 -10.33 -21.20 -39.50
N SER A 71 -10.32 -20.47 -40.63
CA SER A 71 -11.30 -20.58 -41.70
C SER A 71 -11.29 -21.98 -42.32
N HIS A 72 -10.12 -22.50 -42.69
CA HIS A 72 -9.98 -23.87 -43.23
C HIS A 72 -10.46 -24.94 -42.24
N LYS A 73 -10.20 -24.77 -40.93
CA LYS A 73 -10.68 -25.69 -39.90
C LYS A 73 -12.22 -25.68 -39.78
N VAL A 74 -12.84 -24.51 -39.91
CA VAL A 74 -14.31 -24.37 -39.88
C VAL A 74 -14.92 -24.98 -41.14
N ALA A 75 -14.36 -24.71 -42.32
CA ALA A 75 -14.80 -25.31 -43.58
C ALA A 75 -14.79 -26.85 -43.54
N PHE A 76 -13.69 -27.44 -43.03
CA PHE A 76 -13.59 -28.89 -42.81
C PHE A 76 -14.68 -29.44 -41.87
N LYS A 77 -14.91 -28.78 -40.73
CA LYS A 77 -15.94 -29.19 -39.77
C LYS A 77 -17.34 -29.12 -40.37
N ASN A 78 -17.63 -28.09 -41.15
CA ASN A 78 -18.95 -27.86 -41.73
C ASN A 78 -19.33 -28.95 -42.74
N LYS A 79 -18.40 -29.40 -43.61
CA LYS A 79 -18.67 -30.46 -44.59
C LYS A 79 -19.16 -31.76 -43.94
N ALA A 80 -18.51 -32.22 -42.87
CA ALA A 80 -18.94 -33.42 -42.14
C ALA A 80 -20.22 -33.19 -41.31
N LYS A 81 -20.39 -31.97 -40.78
CA LYS A 81 -21.54 -31.60 -39.95
C LYS A 81 -22.85 -31.58 -40.75
N VAL A 82 -22.83 -31.13 -42.01
CA VAL A 82 -24.02 -31.12 -42.89
C VAL A 82 -24.60 -32.52 -43.04
N ILE A 83 -23.76 -33.52 -43.35
CA ILE A 83 -24.20 -34.93 -43.49
C ILE A 83 -24.68 -35.48 -42.13
N GLN A 84 -23.98 -35.14 -41.04
CA GLN A 84 -24.38 -35.54 -39.69
C GLN A 84 -25.74 -34.96 -39.26
N ASP A 85 -26.03 -33.71 -39.61
CA ASP A 85 -27.33 -33.06 -39.36
C ASP A 85 -28.44 -33.70 -40.20
N SER A 86 -28.16 -34.08 -41.46
CA SER A 86 -29.09 -34.84 -42.30
C SER A 86 -29.45 -36.21 -41.69
N ILE A 87 -28.47 -36.95 -41.15
CA ILE A 87 -28.71 -38.22 -40.43
C ILE A 87 -29.55 -37.98 -39.17
N ARG A 88 -29.28 -36.89 -38.44
CA ARG A 88 -30.00 -36.53 -37.21
C ARG A 88 -31.47 -36.22 -37.48
N ARG A 89 -31.79 -35.59 -38.61
CA ARG A 89 -33.17 -35.31 -39.04
C ARG A 89 -33.97 -36.59 -39.26
N LEU A 90 -33.34 -37.70 -39.67
CA LEU A 90 -33.95 -39.02 -39.87
C LEU A 90 -33.99 -39.87 -38.58
N LYS A 91 -34.00 -39.26 -37.39
CA LYS A 91 -34.06 -40.02 -36.13
C LYS A 91 -35.42 -40.68 -35.89
N HIS A 92 -36.49 -40.10 -36.43
CA HIS A 92 -37.88 -40.53 -36.25
C HIS A 92 -38.25 -41.80 -37.04
N SER A 93 -37.43 -42.27 -37.99
CA SER A 93 -37.73 -43.48 -38.78
C SER A 93 -37.43 -44.81 -38.05
N LYS A 94 -37.14 -44.77 -36.74
CA LYS A 94 -36.66 -45.93 -35.96
C LYS A 94 -37.72 -47.05 -35.87
N ASN A 95 -38.96 -46.69 -35.61
CA ASN A 95 -40.12 -47.59 -35.62
C ASN A 95 -41.38 -46.78 -35.96
N LEU A 96 -42.46 -47.46 -36.34
CA LEU A 96 -43.70 -46.82 -36.79
C LEU A 96 -44.30 -45.89 -35.73
N GLU A 97 -44.22 -46.27 -34.45
CA GLU A 97 -44.65 -45.42 -33.32
C GLU A 97 -43.92 -44.07 -33.26
N THR A 98 -42.59 -44.06 -33.45
CA THR A 98 -41.79 -42.83 -33.45
C THR A 98 -42.01 -41.97 -34.70
N LEU A 99 -42.35 -42.58 -35.83
CA LEU A 99 -42.72 -41.86 -37.05
C LEU A 99 -44.09 -41.20 -36.90
N ILE A 100 -45.09 -41.91 -36.38
CA ILE A 100 -46.42 -41.36 -36.11
C ILE A 100 -46.37 -40.25 -35.06
N LYS A 101 -45.60 -40.43 -33.96
CA LYS A 101 -45.35 -39.36 -32.99
C LYS A 101 -44.68 -38.13 -33.61
N PHE A 102 -43.83 -38.32 -34.62
CA PHE A 102 -43.19 -37.22 -35.34
C PHE A 102 -44.19 -36.48 -36.25
N GLU A 103 -45.05 -37.20 -36.98
CA GLU A 103 -46.11 -36.60 -37.79
C GLU A 103 -47.15 -35.87 -36.93
N ILE A 104 -47.55 -36.43 -35.78
CA ILE A 104 -48.41 -35.73 -34.80
C ILE A 104 -47.76 -34.42 -34.34
N LYS A 105 -46.45 -34.43 -34.02
CA LYS A 105 -45.73 -33.21 -33.65
C LYS A 105 -45.66 -32.19 -34.79
N LYS A 106 -45.56 -32.66 -36.04
CA LYS A 106 -45.58 -31.80 -37.22
C LYS A 106 -46.94 -31.14 -37.39
N ILE A 107 -48.04 -31.89 -37.17
CA ILE A 107 -49.41 -31.36 -37.16
C ILE A 107 -49.58 -30.33 -36.04
N GLN A 108 -49.13 -30.62 -34.82
CA GLN A 108 -49.16 -29.67 -33.70
C GLN A 108 -48.38 -28.39 -34.01
N LYS A 109 -47.22 -28.52 -34.66
CA LYS A 109 -46.43 -27.37 -35.10
C LYS A 109 -47.16 -26.57 -36.18
N GLN A 110 -47.76 -27.22 -37.17
CA GLN A 110 -48.55 -26.55 -38.21
C GLN A 110 -49.72 -25.77 -37.61
N LYS A 111 -50.42 -26.33 -36.62
CA LYS A 111 -51.45 -25.60 -35.85
C LYS A 111 -50.88 -24.36 -35.17
N GLN A 112 -49.70 -24.47 -34.57
CA GLN A 112 -49.03 -23.33 -33.92
C GLN A 112 -48.56 -22.28 -34.94
N ASP A 113 -48.06 -22.71 -36.09
CA ASP A 113 -47.67 -21.82 -37.20
C ASP A 113 -48.89 -21.09 -37.78
N ILE A 114 -50.05 -21.74 -37.93
CA ILE A 114 -51.32 -21.09 -38.31
C ILE A 114 -51.73 -20.04 -37.28
N LYS A 115 -51.58 -20.33 -35.98
CA LYS A 115 -51.87 -19.37 -34.90
C LYS A 115 -50.94 -18.17 -34.90
N ILE A 116 -49.65 -18.39 -35.18
CA ILE A 116 -48.68 -17.29 -35.31
C ILE A 116 -49.00 -16.46 -36.54
N TYR A 117 -49.27 -17.11 -37.67
CA TYR A 117 -49.64 -16.46 -38.91
C TYR A 117 -50.90 -15.61 -38.75
N SER A 118 -51.95 -16.11 -38.10
CA SER A 118 -53.18 -15.34 -37.87
C SER A 118 -52.92 -14.13 -36.97
N PHE A 119 -52.07 -14.26 -35.94
CA PHE A 119 -51.68 -13.14 -35.08
C PHE A 119 -50.86 -12.08 -35.82
N ASP A 120 -49.86 -12.50 -36.61
CA ASP A 120 -49.02 -11.60 -37.40
C ASP A 120 -49.84 -10.92 -38.51
N PHE A 121 -50.78 -11.63 -39.13
CA PHE A 121 -51.69 -11.09 -40.14
C PHE A 121 -52.64 -10.03 -39.55
N LEU A 122 -53.23 -10.29 -38.36
CA LEU A 122 -54.06 -9.31 -37.65
C LEU A 122 -53.26 -8.06 -37.29
N LYS A 123 -52.04 -8.23 -36.76
CA LYS A 123 -51.14 -7.12 -36.42
C LYS A 123 -50.68 -6.32 -37.65
N SER A 124 -50.58 -6.98 -38.80
CA SER A 124 -50.33 -6.31 -40.08
C SER A 124 -51.54 -5.48 -40.51
N LEU A 125 -52.75 -6.04 -40.44
CA LEU A 125 -54.02 -5.37 -40.78
C LEU A 125 -54.34 -4.15 -39.90
N GLU A 126 -53.97 -4.17 -38.61
CA GLU A 126 -54.06 -2.98 -37.73
C GLU A 126 -53.28 -1.79 -38.28
N LYS A 127 -52.18 -2.05 -38.99
CA LYS A 127 -51.26 -1.03 -39.50
C LYS A 127 -51.56 -0.60 -40.93
N THR A 128 -52.49 -1.23 -41.63
CA THR A 128 -52.85 -0.85 -43.01
C THR A 128 -53.90 0.26 -43.02
N ALA A 129 -53.88 1.09 -44.08
CA ALA A 129 -54.81 2.20 -44.29
C ALA A 129 -56.13 1.76 -44.98
N ASP A 130 -56.42 0.46 -45.05
CA ASP A 130 -57.63 -0.07 -45.69
C ASP A 130 -58.89 0.40 -44.95
N ASP A 131 -59.98 0.60 -45.70
CA ASP A 131 -61.28 0.95 -45.13
C ASP A 131 -61.90 -0.18 -44.28
N LEU A 132 -62.91 0.17 -43.47
CA LEU A 132 -63.49 -0.74 -42.49
C LEU A 132 -64.23 -1.93 -43.13
N GLU A 133 -64.87 -1.73 -44.28
CA GLU A 133 -65.57 -2.76 -45.05
C GLU A 133 -64.59 -3.81 -45.58
N ARG A 134 -63.49 -3.35 -46.19
CA ARG A 134 -62.41 -4.20 -46.72
C ARG A 134 -61.73 -5.00 -45.61
N LYS A 135 -61.47 -4.37 -44.46
CA LYS A 135 -60.88 -5.06 -43.29
C LYS A 135 -61.80 -6.17 -42.75
N LYS A 136 -63.11 -5.93 -42.65
CA LYS A 136 -64.09 -6.96 -42.26
C LYS A 136 -64.10 -8.14 -43.23
N LEU A 137 -64.08 -7.87 -44.54
CA LEU A 137 -64.02 -8.92 -45.57
C LEU A 137 -62.75 -9.80 -45.44
N LEU A 138 -61.59 -9.18 -45.26
CA LEU A 138 -60.31 -9.88 -45.11
C LEU A 138 -60.25 -10.74 -43.85
N ILE A 139 -60.80 -10.26 -42.73
CA ILE A 139 -60.92 -11.02 -41.48
C ILE A 139 -61.84 -12.23 -41.69
N ASN A 140 -62.99 -12.06 -42.32
CA ASN A 140 -63.90 -13.17 -42.60
C ASN A 140 -63.27 -14.23 -43.51
N ASN A 141 -62.51 -13.82 -44.53
CA ASN A 141 -61.75 -14.73 -45.39
C ASN A 141 -60.66 -15.47 -44.62
N LEU A 142 -59.94 -14.80 -43.73
CA LEU A 142 -58.94 -15.43 -42.86
C LEU A 142 -59.60 -16.47 -41.94
N ILE A 143 -60.72 -16.14 -41.30
CA ILE A 143 -61.47 -17.07 -40.44
C ILE A 143 -61.91 -18.30 -41.22
N HIS A 144 -62.48 -18.11 -42.42
CA HIS A 144 -62.93 -19.23 -43.25
C HIS A 144 -61.76 -20.13 -43.66
N LYS A 145 -60.66 -19.54 -44.13
CA LYS A 145 -59.47 -20.28 -44.58
C LYS A 145 -58.78 -21.02 -43.42
N THR A 146 -58.56 -20.35 -42.29
CA THR A 146 -57.93 -20.96 -41.11
C THR A 146 -58.80 -22.05 -40.50
N LYS A 147 -60.13 -21.89 -40.49
CA LYS A 147 -61.06 -22.92 -40.03
C LYS A 147 -61.06 -24.16 -40.92
N LEU A 148 -60.98 -23.99 -42.25
CA LEU A 148 -60.82 -25.12 -43.18
C LEU A 148 -59.48 -25.86 -42.96
N GLU A 149 -58.38 -25.12 -42.81
CA GLU A 149 -57.05 -25.69 -42.56
C GLU A 149 -56.97 -26.38 -41.18
N GLU A 150 -57.55 -25.80 -40.12
CA GLU A 150 -57.61 -26.42 -38.80
C GLU A 150 -58.46 -27.70 -38.80
N ASN A 151 -59.56 -27.72 -39.55
CA ASN A 151 -60.40 -28.92 -39.70
C ASN A 151 -59.65 -30.05 -40.42
N ASP A 152 -58.89 -29.74 -41.48
CA ASP A 152 -58.07 -30.74 -42.18
C ASP A 152 -56.94 -31.28 -41.28
N LEU A 153 -56.27 -30.40 -40.54
CA LEU A 153 -55.27 -30.81 -39.54
C LEU A 153 -55.87 -31.66 -38.43
N PHE A 154 -57.11 -31.36 -38.01
CA PHE A 154 -57.82 -32.14 -37.00
C PHE A 154 -58.17 -33.53 -37.51
N LYS A 155 -58.67 -33.67 -38.74
CA LYS A 155 -58.92 -34.98 -39.38
C LYS A 155 -57.64 -35.82 -39.43
N LYS A 156 -56.53 -35.23 -39.90
CA LYS A 156 -55.22 -35.90 -39.92
C LYS A 156 -54.77 -36.31 -38.51
N TYR A 157 -54.92 -35.43 -37.53
CA TYR A 157 -54.60 -35.73 -36.14
C TYR A 157 -55.39 -36.93 -35.62
N CYS A 158 -56.70 -36.99 -35.88
CA CYS A 158 -57.55 -38.12 -35.48
C CYS A 158 -57.04 -39.44 -36.08
N ILE A 159 -56.77 -39.48 -37.39
CA ILE A 159 -56.25 -40.68 -38.07
C ILE A 159 -54.91 -41.12 -37.47
N PHE A 160 -53.96 -40.20 -37.28
CA PHE A 160 -52.66 -40.54 -36.66
C PHE A 160 -52.78 -40.92 -35.18
N SER A 161 -53.71 -40.32 -34.43
CA SER A 161 -53.97 -40.62 -33.01
C SER A 161 -54.55 -42.02 -32.82
N ILE A 162 -55.58 -42.36 -33.59
CA ILE A 162 -56.19 -43.69 -33.61
C ILE A 162 -55.17 -44.76 -34.01
N SER A 163 -54.37 -44.47 -35.05
CA SER A 163 -53.26 -45.33 -35.49
C SER A 163 -52.22 -45.56 -34.38
N LEU A 164 -51.88 -44.52 -33.62
CA LEU A 164 -50.95 -44.61 -32.50
C LEU A 164 -51.53 -45.42 -31.33
N LEU A 165 -52.83 -45.28 -31.04
CA LEU A 165 -53.53 -46.03 -30.00
C LEU A 165 -53.61 -47.52 -30.35
N TYR A 166 -53.84 -47.84 -31.63
CA TYR A 166 -53.80 -49.20 -32.15
C TYR A 166 -52.41 -49.84 -31.99
N LEU A 167 -51.34 -49.16 -32.40
CA LEU A 167 -49.97 -49.68 -32.26
C LEU A 167 -49.49 -49.79 -30.79
N LYS A 168 -50.08 -49.03 -29.86
CA LYS A 168 -49.79 -49.16 -28.43
C LYS A 168 -50.51 -50.34 -27.78
N SER A 169 -51.67 -50.70 -28.29
CA SER A 169 -52.46 -51.84 -27.79
C SER A 169 -51.98 -53.17 -28.38
N ASN A 170 -51.53 -53.17 -29.64
CA ASN A 170 -50.97 -54.32 -30.33
C ASN A 170 -49.46 -54.16 -30.54
N LYS A 171 -48.65 -54.92 -29.79
CA LYS A 171 -47.18 -54.73 -29.69
C LYS A 171 -46.39 -55.08 -30.97
N SER A 172 -47.01 -55.70 -31.97
CA SER A 172 -46.36 -56.12 -33.21
C SER A 172 -47.32 -55.94 -34.39
N TYR A 173 -47.04 -54.95 -35.24
CA TYR A 173 -47.73 -54.75 -36.52
C TYR A 173 -46.82 -55.25 -37.64
N ILE A 174 -47.32 -56.14 -38.51
CA ILE A 174 -46.63 -56.61 -39.70
C ILE A 174 -47.39 -56.08 -40.94
N ILE A 175 -46.65 -55.70 -41.98
CA ILE A 175 -47.25 -55.26 -43.26
C ILE A 175 -48.14 -56.40 -43.80
N GLY A 176 -49.40 -56.07 -44.10
CA GLY A 176 -50.40 -57.03 -44.59
C GLY A 176 -51.39 -57.53 -43.54
N ASP A 177 -51.21 -57.20 -42.26
CA ASP A 177 -52.17 -57.53 -41.21
C ASP A 177 -53.46 -56.70 -41.36
N LEU A 178 -54.62 -57.36 -41.36
CA LEU A 178 -55.92 -56.68 -41.44
C LEU A 178 -56.25 -56.03 -40.09
N ILE A 179 -56.32 -54.71 -40.06
CA ILE A 179 -56.55 -53.92 -38.84
C ILE A 179 -58.01 -54.04 -38.44
N LYS A 180 -58.26 -54.64 -37.27
CA LYS A 180 -59.58 -54.67 -36.64
C LYS A 180 -59.73 -53.53 -35.63
N ILE A 181 -60.13 -52.35 -36.09
CA ILE A 181 -60.32 -51.15 -35.26
C ILE A 181 -61.39 -51.38 -34.20
N ASP A 182 -62.37 -52.23 -34.48
CA ASP A 182 -63.47 -52.57 -33.56
C ASP A 182 -62.98 -53.23 -32.26
N THR A 183 -61.74 -53.75 -32.24
CA THR A 183 -61.11 -54.34 -31.06
C THR A 183 -60.43 -53.32 -30.13
N LEU A 184 -60.39 -52.03 -30.52
CA LEU A 184 -59.88 -50.97 -29.66
C LEU A 184 -60.79 -50.77 -28.45
N ASN A 185 -60.20 -50.66 -27.27
CA ASN A 185 -60.95 -50.40 -26.04
C ASN A 185 -61.65 -49.03 -26.13
N GLN A 186 -62.98 -49.04 -26.23
CA GLN A 186 -63.84 -47.87 -26.39
C GLN A 186 -63.69 -46.84 -25.27
N SER A 187 -63.22 -47.24 -24.08
CA SER A 187 -62.94 -46.32 -22.96
C SER A 187 -61.68 -45.46 -23.16
N LYS A 188 -60.78 -45.83 -24.07
CA LYS A 188 -59.52 -45.10 -24.36
C LYS A 188 -59.63 -44.17 -25.57
N LEU A 189 -60.73 -44.23 -26.32
CA LEU A 189 -61.01 -43.35 -27.45
C LEU A 189 -61.76 -42.11 -26.98
N HIS A 190 -61.31 -40.94 -27.42
CA HIS A 190 -62.07 -39.71 -27.23
C HIS A 190 -63.29 -39.67 -28.15
N ASP A 191 -64.32 -38.90 -27.79
CA ASP A 191 -65.58 -38.89 -28.54
C ASP A 191 -65.43 -38.42 -29.99
N PHE A 192 -64.49 -37.50 -30.26
CA PHE A 192 -64.15 -37.06 -31.62
C PHE A 192 -63.42 -38.14 -32.44
N GLU A 193 -62.68 -39.06 -31.79
CA GLU A 193 -62.04 -40.19 -32.47
C GLU A 193 -63.08 -41.24 -32.86
N LYS A 194 -64.09 -41.47 -32.00
CA LYS A 194 -65.23 -42.34 -32.30
C LYS A 194 -66.06 -41.82 -33.47
N GLU A 195 -66.28 -40.50 -33.52
CA GLU A 195 -66.97 -39.83 -34.63
C GLU A 195 -66.18 -39.93 -35.93
N CYS A 196 -64.85 -39.76 -35.88
CA CYS A 196 -63.97 -39.94 -37.02
C CYS A 196 -64.05 -41.38 -37.59
N ILE A 197 -64.11 -42.40 -36.74
CA ILE A 197 -64.25 -43.81 -37.16
C ILE A 197 -65.60 -44.04 -37.84
N LYS A 198 -66.69 -43.50 -37.29
CA LYS A 198 -68.04 -43.62 -37.87
C LYS A 198 -68.19 -42.95 -39.23
N SER A 199 -67.40 -41.91 -39.51
CA SER A 199 -67.45 -41.20 -40.80
C SER A 199 -66.78 -41.93 -41.97
N LEU A 200 -66.11 -43.06 -41.73
CA LEU A 200 -65.43 -43.87 -42.75
C LEU A 200 -66.31 -45.03 -43.19
N GLU A 201 -66.48 -45.22 -44.50
CA GLU A 201 -67.30 -46.31 -45.07
C GLU A 201 -66.77 -47.71 -44.71
N ASN A 202 -65.44 -47.90 -44.72
CA ASN A 202 -64.79 -49.13 -44.26
C ASN A 202 -63.53 -48.81 -43.43
N PRO A 203 -63.68 -48.64 -42.10
CA PRO A 203 -62.59 -48.22 -41.23
C PRO A 203 -61.41 -49.20 -41.21
N ASN A 204 -61.70 -50.51 -41.13
CA ASN A 204 -60.70 -51.56 -41.01
C ASN A 204 -59.77 -51.61 -42.24
N GLN A 205 -60.33 -51.51 -43.44
CA GLN A 205 -59.54 -51.46 -44.68
C GLN A 205 -58.74 -50.16 -44.79
N PHE A 206 -59.36 -49.00 -44.51
CA PHE A 206 -58.71 -47.69 -44.60
C PHE A 206 -57.44 -47.59 -43.74
N PHE A 207 -57.51 -47.98 -42.47
CA PHE A 207 -56.33 -47.91 -41.59
C PHE A 207 -55.27 -48.96 -41.95
N THR A 208 -55.67 -50.11 -42.51
CA THR A 208 -54.74 -51.13 -43.01
C THR A 208 -53.90 -50.56 -44.15
N ASP A 209 -54.54 -49.94 -45.15
CA ASP A 209 -53.86 -49.31 -46.28
C ASP A 209 -53.00 -48.12 -45.83
N PHE A 210 -53.50 -47.30 -44.90
CA PHE A 210 -52.79 -46.17 -44.34
C PHE A 210 -51.52 -46.56 -43.57
N LEU A 211 -51.58 -47.56 -42.68
CA LEU A 211 -50.40 -48.03 -41.95
C LEU A 211 -49.40 -48.74 -42.87
N ASN A 212 -49.87 -49.46 -43.90
CA ASN A 212 -49.01 -50.08 -44.91
C ASN A 212 -48.21 -49.04 -45.72
N GLU A 213 -48.85 -47.97 -46.17
CA GLU A 213 -48.18 -46.86 -46.87
C GLU A 213 -47.20 -46.09 -45.97
N LEU A 214 -47.55 -45.90 -44.70
CA LEU A 214 -46.64 -45.30 -43.71
C LEU A 214 -45.41 -46.19 -43.43
N GLU A 215 -45.59 -47.51 -43.37
CA GLU A 215 -44.49 -48.43 -43.13
C GLU A 215 -43.55 -48.54 -44.35
N LYS A 216 -44.08 -48.53 -45.58
CA LYS A 216 -43.27 -48.37 -46.81
C LYS A 216 -42.43 -47.08 -46.77
N SER A 217 -43.07 -45.97 -46.40
CA SER A 217 -42.39 -44.67 -46.24
C SER A 217 -41.30 -44.73 -45.16
N ARG A 218 -41.54 -45.42 -44.05
CA ARG A 218 -40.55 -45.63 -42.98
C ARG A 218 -39.32 -46.38 -43.48
N ILE A 219 -39.53 -47.48 -44.23
CA ILE A 219 -38.44 -48.30 -44.77
C ILE A 219 -37.56 -47.49 -45.71
N ALA A 220 -38.15 -46.68 -46.61
CA ALA A 220 -37.40 -45.78 -47.49
C ALA A 220 -36.55 -44.75 -46.69
N LEU A 221 -37.08 -44.20 -45.60
CA LEU A 221 -36.35 -43.28 -44.72
C LEU A 221 -35.21 -43.96 -43.94
N VAL A 222 -35.36 -45.24 -43.59
CA VAL A 222 -34.29 -46.04 -42.96
C VAL A 222 -33.16 -46.30 -43.96
N GLN A 223 -33.48 -46.68 -45.20
CA GLN A 223 -32.49 -46.89 -46.24
C GLN A 223 -31.70 -45.61 -46.54
N LYS A 224 -32.39 -44.47 -46.68
CA LYS A 224 -31.76 -43.15 -46.86
C LYS A 224 -30.78 -42.81 -45.74
N LYS A 225 -31.12 -43.18 -44.49
CA LYS A 225 -30.26 -42.95 -43.33
C LYS A 225 -29.01 -43.83 -43.31
N LEU A 226 -29.11 -45.07 -43.80
CA LEU A 226 -27.96 -45.97 -43.94
C LEU A 226 -26.99 -45.45 -44.99
N ASN A 227 -27.48 -45.06 -46.17
CA ASN A 227 -26.66 -44.46 -47.23
C ASN A 227 -25.89 -43.21 -46.74
N LEU A 228 -26.57 -42.31 -46.02
CA LEU A 228 -25.93 -41.10 -45.45
C LEU A 228 -24.84 -41.43 -44.41
N LYS A 229 -24.97 -42.53 -43.65
CA LYS A 229 -23.94 -42.97 -42.69
C LYS A 229 -22.68 -43.46 -43.39
N GLU A 230 -22.83 -44.17 -44.50
CA GLU A 230 -21.71 -44.62 -45.32
C GLU A 230 -21.01 -43.43 -45.98
N GLU A 231 -21.78 -42.51 -46.55
CA GLU A 231 -21.28 -41.27 -47.15
C GLU A 231 -20.48 -40.42 -46.13
N LEU A 232 -20.96 -40.33 -44.88
CA LEU A 232 -20.25 -39.63 -43.80
C LEU A 232 -18.89 -40.27 -43.50
N LYS A 233 -18.80 -41.60 -43.49
CA LYS A 233 -17.56 -42.34 -43.18
C LYS A 233 -16.51 -42.10 -44.28
N GLN A 234 -16.92 -42.17 -45.54
CA GLN A 234 -16.05 -41.91 -46.70
C GLN A 234 -15.60 -40.43 -46.72
N THR A 235 -16.55 -39.50 -46.65
CA THR A 235 -16.28 -38.04 -46.72
C THR A 235 -15.33 -37.57 -45.62
N LYS A 236 -15.51 -38.06 -44.38
CA LYS A 236 -14.66 -37.66 -43.24
C LYS A 236 -13.20 -38.08 -43.41
N SER A 237 -12.94 -39.22 -44.06
CA SER A 237 -11.58 -39.72 -44.29
C SER A 237 -10.85 -38.89 -45.36
N ILE A 238 -11.51 -38.62 -46.49
CA ILE A 238 -10.97 -37.88 -47.63
C ILE A 238 -10.71 -36.42 -47.26
N GLU A 239 -11.68 -35.75 -46.63
CA GLU A 239 -11.57 -34.34 -46.24
C GLU A 239 -10.52 -34.12 -45.14
N LYS A 240 -10.30 -35.12 -44.26
CA LYS A 240 -9.24 -35.04 -43.24
C LYS A 240 -7.86 -35.05 -43.88
N ARG A 241 -7.65 -35.85 -44.93
CA ARG A 241 -6.38 -35.90 -45.68
C ARG A 241 -6.13 -34.58 -46.43
N LYS A 242 -7.14 -34.05 -47.15
CA LYS A 242 -7.05 -32.75 -47.84
C LYS A 242 -6.72 -31.61 -46.88
N PHE A 243 -7.39 -31.54 -45.73
CA PHE A 243 -7.15 -30.52 -44.70
C PHE A 243 -5.70 -30.50 -44.19
N ILE A 244 -5.08 -31.67 -43.98
CA ILE A 244 -3.70 -31.76 -43.50
C ILE A 244 -2.71 -31.19 -44.53
N ILE A 245 -2.92 -31.50 -45.81
CA ILE A 245 -2.08 -31.03 -46.91
C ILE A 245 -2.18 -29.50 -47.04
N GLU A 246 -3.39 -28.97 -47.15
CA GLU A 246 -3.62 -27.51 -47.27
C GLU A 246 -3.06 -26.73 -46.07
N LYS A 247 -3.28 -27.24 -44.85
CA LYS A 247 -2.74 -26.65 -43.62
C LYS A 247 -1.23 -26.51 -43.67
N ASN A 248 -0.52 -27.51 -44.21
CA ASN A 248 0.93 -27.48 -44.30
C ASN A 248 1.41 -26.50 -45.38
N ASN A 249 0.72 -26.44 -46.53
CA ASN A 249 1.04 -25.49 -47.61
C ASN A 249 0.85 -24.03 -47.16
N ILE A 250 -0.23 -23.71 -46.46
CA ILE A 250 -0.51 -22.38 -45.92
C ILE A 250 0.59 -21.96 -44.92
N LYS A 251 1.01 -22.87 -44.04
CA LYS A 251 2.11 -22.61 -43.10
C LYS A 251 3.44 -22.38 -43.81
N LEU A 252 3.73 -23.15 -44.86
CA LEU A 252 4.96 -23.03 -45.63
C LEU A 252 5.03 -21.69 -46.38
N SER A 253 3.94 -21.30 -47.05
CA SER A 253 3.84 -20.01 -47.75
C SER A 253 4.03 -18.82 -46.80
N ALA A 254 3.39 -18.83 -45.63
CA ALA A 254 3.58 -17.78 -44.64
C ALA A 254 5.02 -17.71 -44.10
N LYS A 255 5.70 -18.86 -43.92
CA LYS A 255 7.11 -18.89 -43.52
C LYS A 255 8.04 -18.28 -44.57
N LYS A 256 7.86 -18.61 -45.86
CA LYS A 256 8.65 -18.03 -46.96
C LYS A 256 8.58 -16.50 -46.97
N ARG A 257 7.37 -15.93 -46.89
CA ARG A 257 7.16 -14.47 -46.83
C ARG A 257 7.82 -13.80 -45.62
N ILE A 258 7.86 -14.47 -44.47
CA ILE A 258 8.53 -13.94 -43.27
C ILE A 258 10.05 -13.90 -43.48
N ILE A 259 10.62 -14.94 -44.09
CA ILE A 259 12.06 -15.02 -44.37
C ILE A 259 12.49 -13.95 -45.38
N GLU A 260 11.72 -13.74 -46.45
CA GLU A 260 11.96 -12.66 -47.43
C GLU A 260 11.97 -11.28 -46.76
N LEU A 261 10.98 -10.99 -45.90
CA LEU A 261 10.93 -9.73 -45.14
C LEU A 261 12.11 -9.55 -44.18
N GLU A 262 12.60 -10.64 -43.59
CA GLU A 262 13.75 -10.62 -42.69
C GLU A 262 15.04 -10.35 -43.45
N TYR A 263 15.20 -10.93 -44.64
CA TYR A 263 16.30 -10.65 -45.55
C TYR A 263 16.36 -9.17 -45.96
N ASP A 264 15.24 -8.61 -46.43
CA ASP A 264 15.13 -7.19 -46.82
C ASP A 264 15.45 -6.24 -45.68
N TYR A 265 14.95 -6.55 -44.47
CA TYR A 265 15.23 -5.76 -43.26
C TYR A 265 16.72 -5.75 -42.92
N ASN A 266 17.38 -6.91 -43.01
CA ASN A 266 18.80 -7.04 -42.68
C ASN A 266 19.70 -6.29 -43.68
N GLN A 267 19.41 -6.39 -44.98
CA GLN A 267 20.07 -5.64 -46.05
C GLN A 267 20.02 -4.11 -45.79
N LYS A 268 18.83 -3.57 -45.50
CA LYS A 268 18.67 -2.13 -45.20
C LYS A 268 19.44 -1.68 -43.96
N ILE A 269 19.53 -2.53 -42.92
CA ILE A 269 20.30 -2.21 -41.72
C ILE A 269 21.80 -2.20 -41.99
N GLU A 270 22.28 -3.10 -42.84
CA GLU A 270 23.69 -3.17 -43.20
C GLU A 270 24.13 -1.92 -43.95
N GLN A 271 23.33 -1.46 -44.92
CA GLN A 271 23.55 -0.20 -45.64
C GLN A 271 23.56 1.03 -44.70
N GLN A 272 22.70 1.05 -43.68
CA GLN A 272 22.71 2.14 -42.69
C GLN A 272 23.94 2.10 -41.76
N LYS A 273 24.53 0.91 -41.53
CA LYS A 273 25.76 0.77 -40.74
C LYS A 273 26.98 1.24 -41.50
N THR A 274 27.04 1.05 -42.82
CA THR A 274 28.15 1.52 -43.65
C THR A 274 28.17 3.05 -43.75
N GLU A 275 27.01 3.68 -44.01
CA GLU A 275 26.85 5.15 -44.01
C GLU A 275 27.27 5.78 -42.67
N ALA A 276 26.91 5.15 -41.54
CA ALA A 276 27.33 5.60 -40.20
C ALA A 276 28.85 5.57 -39.98
N LYS A 277 29.55 4.58 -40.58
CA LYS A 277 31.02 4.46 -40.48
C LYS A 277 31.72 5.54 -41.29
N GLU A 278 31.21 5.87 -42.47
CA GLU A 278 31.76 6.90 -43.36
C GLU A 278 31.66 8.30 -42.75
N ILE A 279 30.49 8.66 -42.18
CA ILE A 279 30.28 9.94 -41.47
C ILE A 279 31.22 10.05 -40.25
N LYS A 280 31.45 8.95 -39.54
CA LYS A 280 32.39 8.90 -38.40
C LYS A 280 33.84 9.10 -38.86
N ALA A 281 34.24 8.52 -39.99
CA ALA A 281 35.57 8.70 -40.54
C ALA A 281 35.82 10.16 -40.97
N ALA A 282 34.88 10.77 -41.68
CA ALA A 282 34.97 12.17 -42.14
C ALA A 282 35.05 13.17 -40.98
N SER A 283 34.27 12.97 -39.91
CA SER A 283 34.28 13.82 -38.72
C SER A 283 35.56 13.70 -37.89
N LEU A 284 36.16 12.51 -37.81
CA LEU A 284 37.46 12.30 -37.16
C LEU A 284 38.61 12.97 -37.92
N LYS A 285 38.52 13.05 -39.25
CA LYS A 285 39.49 13.75 -40.11
C LYS A 285 39.50 15.26 -39.82
N LYS A 286 38.33 15.90 -39.80
CA LYS A 286 38.18 17.33 -39.44
C LYS A 286 38.66 17.67 -38.02
N ILE A 287 38.51 16.75 -37.05
CA ILE A 287 39.06 16.94 -35.69
C ILE A 287 40.59 16.96 -35.70
N LYS A 288 41.25 16.16 -36.56
CA LYS A 288 42.71 16.14 -36.65
C LYS A 288 43.25 17.42 -37.28
N GLU A 289 42.61 17.91 -38.35
CA GLU A 289 43.01 19.13 -39.10
C GLU A 289 43.01 20.38 -38.19
N ASN A 290 41.98 20.58 -37.36
CA ASN A 290 41.84 21.80 -36.55
C ASN A 290 42.45 21.72 -35.13
N LYS A 291 43.08 20.58 -34.77
CA LYS A 291 43.51 20.30 -33.39
C LYS A 291 44.56 21.30 -32.87
N GLU A 292 45.54 21.65 -33.70
CA GLU A 292 46.71 22.42 -33.27
C GLU A 292 46.38 23.91 -33.11
N ALA A 293 45.62 24.48 -34.04
CA ALA A 293 45.09 25.85 -33.96
C ALA A 293 44.23 26.06 -32.71
N ILE A 294 43.43 25.07 -32.32
CA ILE A 294 42.59 25.16 -31.11
C ILE A 294 43.43 25.03 -29.82
N ILE A 295 44.52 24.25 -29.83
CA ILE A 295 45.41 24.07 -28.67
C ILE A 295 46.20 25.36 -28.38
N SER A 296 46.67 26.07 -29.41
CA SER A 296 47.42 27.32 -29.23
C SER A 296 46.56 28.42 -28.59
N VAL A 297 45.33 28.62 -29.06
CA VAL A 297 44.33 29.54 -28.48
C VAL A 297 44.02 29.16 -27.02
N GLN A 298 43.89 27.86 -26.73
CA GLN A 298 43.60 27.37 -25.38
C GLN A 298 44.75 27.63 -24.39
N ARG A 299 46.03 27.51 -24.82
CA ARG A 299 47.20 27.80 -23.97
C ARG A 299 47.26 29.28 -23.59
N ASN A 300 47.05 30.18 -24.55
CA ASN A 300 47.02 31.63 -24.31
C ASN A 300 45.89 32.04 -23.35
N ASN A 301 44.69 31.49 -23.53
CA ASN A 301 43.56 31.77 -22.64
C ASN A 301 43.80 31.24 -21.21
N LYS A 302 44.43 30.06 -21.05
CA LYS A 302 44.75 29.50 -19.73
C LYS A 302 45.71 30.39 -18.93
N HIS A 303 46.72 30.96 -19.59
CA HIS A 303 47.68 31.86 -18.95
C HIS A 303 47.05 33.18 -18.51
N LYS A 304 46.20 33.79 -19.36
CA LYS A 304 45.41 34.99 -19.00
C LYS A 304 44.50 34.74 -17.79
N ILE A 305 43.77 33.62 -17.77
CA ILE A 305 42.88 33.24 -16.65
C ILE A 305 43.68 33.04 -15.36
N TYR A 306 44.86 32.41 -15.42
CA TYR A 306 45.70 32.19 -14.24
C TYR A 306 46.14 33.52 -13.60
N LYS A 307 46.64 34.47 -14.41
CA LYS A 307 47.04 35.81 -13.93
C LYS A 307 45.87 36.55 -13.23
N ILE A 308 44.68 36.50 -13.85
CA ILE A 308 43.47 37.11 -13.27
C ILE A 308 43.11 36.45 -11.93
N LYS A 309 43.03 35.11 -11.87
CA LYS A 309 42.68 34.39 -10.62
C LYS A 309 43.69 34.63 -9.50
N HIS A 310 44.99 34.69 -9.81
CA HIS A 310 46.04 34.94 -8.82
C HIS A 310 45.94 36.36 -8.23
N SER A 311 45.75 37.37 -9.09
CA SER A 311 45.53 38.76 -8.67
C SER A 311 44.30 38.89 -7.76
N THR A 312 43.17 38.30 -8.14
CA THR A 312 41.94 38.30 -7.34
C THR A 312 42.14 37.65 -5.97
N LYS A 313 42.87 36.52 -5.90
CA LYS A 313 43.18 35.84 -4.63
C LYS A 313 44.01 36.72 -3.69
N LYS A 314 45.00 37.45 -4.22
CA LYS A 314 45.83 38.39 -3.45
C LYS A 314 44.99 39.55 -2.90
N LYS A 315 44.11 40.13 -3.71
CA LYS A 315 43.16 41.19 -3.28
C LYS A 315 42.22 40.70 -2.16
N LEU A 316 41.67 39.49 -2.28
CA LEU A 316 40.82 38.89 -1.24
C LEU A 316 41.56 38.64 0.08
N ALA A 317 42.83 38.21 0.02
CA ALA A 317 43.64 38.00 1.22
C ALA A 317 43.94 39.32 1.95
N ALA A 318 44.25 40.39 1.20
CA ALA A 318 44.41 41.73 1.74
C ALA A 318 43.12 42.24 2.40
N LEU A 319 41.98 42.14 1.69
CA LEU A 319 40.66 42.55 2.21
C LEU A 319 40.32 41.84 3.54
N LYS A 320 40.65 40.55 3.67
CA LYS A 320 40.42 39.80 4.92
C LYS A 320 41.25 40.33 6.09
N LYS A 321 42.48 40.80 5.85
CA LYS A 321 43.32 41.46 6.87
C LYS A 321 42.69 42.79 7.28
N THR A 322 42.28 43.63 6.32
CA THR A 322 41.60 44.91 6.56
C THR A 322 40.29 44.75 7.34
N TYR A 323 39.50 43.72 7.02
CA TYR A 323 38.28 43.42 7.79
C TYR A 323 38.59 43.04 9.24
N LYS A 324 39.62 42.23 9.50
CA LYS A 324 40.00 41.84 10.86
C LYS A 324 40.48 43.06 11.68
N SER A 325 41.27 43.95 11.09
CA SER A 325 41.72 45.17 11.76
C SER A 325 40.56 46.13 12.00
N ALA A 326 39.67 46.34 11.02
CA ALA A 326 38.47 47.16 11.16
C ALA A 326 37.55 46.65 12.29
N VAL A 327 37.31 45.34 12.36
CA VAL A 327 36.54 44.75 13.48
C VAL A 327 37.24 45.02 14.81
N LYS A 328 38.56 44.84 14.91
CA LYS A 328 39.29 45.11 16.17
C LYS A 328 39.16 46.58 16.58
N SER A 329 39.32 47.51 15.64
CA SER A 329 39.18 48.96 15.86
C SER A 329 37.77 49.35 16.32
N GLU A 330 36.74 48.90 15.62
CA GLU A 330 35.34 49.21 15.97
C GLU A 330 34.92 48.58 17.31
N MET A 331 35.49 47.42 17.68
CA MET A 331 35.23 46.81 19.00
C MET A 331 35.78 47.63 20.17
N LEU A 332 36.81 48.47 19.95
CA LEU A 332 37.34 49.40 20.96
C LEU A 332 36.44 50.63 21.12
N LYS A 333 35.79 51.09 20.04
CA LYS A 333 34.89 52.27 20.03
C LYS A 333 33.44 51.95 20.41
N ILE A 334 33.16 50.78 20.98
CA ILE A 334 31.78 50.33 21.26
C ILE A 334 31.07 51.27 22.23
N ASP A 335 31.78 51.81 23.21
CA ASP A 335 31.19 52.72 24.19
C ASP A 335 30.79 54.06 23.55
N ASP A 336 31.63 54.61 22.68
CA ASP A 336 31.30 55.81 21.89
C ASP A 336 30.11 55.58 20.94
N ILE A 337 30.07 54.40 20.28
CA ILE A 337 28.95 54.03 19.41
C ILE A 337 27.66 53.92 20.22
N LEU A 338 27.73 53.30 21.41
CA LEU A 338 26.58 53.17 22.31
C LEU A 338 26.08 54.54 22.78
N GLN A 339 27.00 55.47 23.05
CA GLN A 339 26.66 56.86 23.39
C GLN A 339 25.95 57.57 22.24
N LYS A 340 26.50 57.51 21.00
CA LYS A 340 25.84 58.08 19.81
C LYS A 340 24.47 57.49 19.54
N GLU A 341 24.30 56.17 19.74
CA GLU A 341 23.00 55.52 19.62
C GLU A 341 22.02 55.98 20.69
N PHE A 342 22.49 56.28 21.91
CA PHE A 342 21.66 56.83 22.96
C PHE A 342 21.16 58.23 22.59
N ASP A 343 22.04 59.10 22.09
CA ASP A 343 21.68 60.47 21.70
C ASP A 343 20.65 60.45 20.55
N ALA A 344 20.86 59.60 19.53
CA ALA A 344 19.90 59.38 18.46
C ALA A 344 18.57 58.77 18.95
N PHE A 345 18.62 57.89 19.95
CA PHE A 345 17.44 57.29 20.56
C PHE A 345 16.59 58.31 21.30
N ILE A 346 17.21 59.28 22.00
CA ILE A 346 16.50 60.38 22.66
C ILE A 346 15.77 61.26 21.64
N ASN A 347 16.47 61.68 20.58
CA ASN A 347 15.89 62.53 19.53
C ASN A 347 14.73 61.83 18.80
N LYS A 348 14.90 60.55 18.44
CA LYS A 348 13.92 59.79 17.65
C LYS A 348 12.56 59.62 18.31
N TYR A 349 12.51 59.52 19.63
CA TYR A 349 11.26 59.29 20.36
C TYR A 349 10.63 60.59 20.89
N ASN A 350 11.11 61.76 20.43
CA ASN A 350 10.66 63.09 20.87
C ASN A 350 10.35 63.10 22.37
N LEU A 351 11.31 62.61 23.17
CA LEU A 351 11.18 62.61 24.61
C LEU A 351 11.29 64.07 25.07
N GLU A 352 10.18 64.82 25.05
CA GLU A 352 10.06 66.20 25.57
C GLU A 352 10.61 66.33 27.00
N LEU A 353 10.69 65.21 27.72
CA LEU A 353 11.31 65.01 29.04
C LEU A 353 12.85 64.99 29.06
N ALA A 354 13.54 65.26 27.94
CA ALA A 354 15.00 65.30 27.86
C ALA A 354 15.65 66.48 28.61
N TYR A 355 14.84 67.46 29.06
CA TYR A 355 15.31 68.62 29.84
C TYR A 355 15.31 68.41 31.37
N ASN A 356 14.78 67.29 31.88
CA ASN A 356 14.81 66.97 33.30
C ASN A 356 15.96 66.00 33.62
N LYS A 357 16.84 66.32 34.58
CA LYS A 357 18.04 65.49 34.88
C LYS A 357 17.66 64.09 35.36
N ASP A 358 16.57 63.95 36.13
CA ASP A 358 16.14 62.67 36.73
C ASP A 358 15.66 61.64 35.70
N THR A 359 14.95 62.08 34.66
CA THR A 359 14.47 61.21 33.57
C THR A 359 15.64 60.71 32.73
N GLN A 360 16.60 61.58 32.43
CA GLN A 360 17.79 61.21 31.66
C GLN A 360 18.63 60.14 32.37
N VAL A 361 18.80 60.26 33.69
CA VAL A 361 19.49 59.25 34.52
C VAL A 361 18.77 57.90 34.48
N PHE A 362 17.44 57.91 34.58
CA PHE A 362 16.63 56.68 34.51
C PHE A 362 16.76 55.97 33.15
N TYR A 363 16.70 56.73 32.06
CA TYR A 363 16.86 56.20 30.71
C TYR A 363 18.27 55.65 30.47
N LYS A 364 19.32 56.38 30.90
CA LYS A 364 20.72 55.91 30.82
C LYS A 364 20.91 54.57 31.54
N LYS A 365 20.38 54.42 32.76
CA LYS A 365 20.49 53.18 33.57
C LYS A 365 20.03 51.92 32.81
N TYR A 366 18.95 52.02 32.04
CA TYR A 366 18.40 50.87 31.31
C TYR A 366 18.96 50.71 29.90
N PHE A 367 19.37 51.81 29.25
CA PHE A 367 19.98 51.76 27.93
C PHE A 367 21.41 51.22 27.98
N PHE A 368 22.24 51.67 28.94
CA PHE A 368 23.64 51.26 29.10
C PHE A 368 23.82 49.90 29.81
N ASN A 369 22.83 49.01 29.69
CA ASN A 369 22.92 47.66 30.24
C ASN A 369 23.93 46.79 29.46
N ILE A 370 24.70 45.95 30.16
CA ILE A 370 25.61 44.93 29.62
C ILE A 370 24.98 44.13 28.47
N PHE A 371 23.71 43.71 28.61
CA PHE A 371 23.01 42.97 27.56
C PHE A 371 22.75 43.77 26.29
N ASN A 372 22.59 45.10 26.39
CA ASN A 372 22.49 45.99 25.24
C ASN A 372 23.85 46.15 24.57
N LYS A 373 24.91 46.41 25.36
CA LYS A 373 26.30 46.49 24.89
C LYS A 373 26.73 45.25 24.11
N LEU A 374 26.42 44.05 24.60
CA LEU A 374 26.71 42.79 23.89
C LEU A 374 25.94 42.65 22.56
N LYS A 375 24.72 43.20 22.47
CA LYS A 375 23.92 43.19 21.24
C LYS A 375 24.46 44.17 20.21
N VAL A 376 24.82 45.39 20.63
CA VAL A 376 25.49 46.39 19.78
C VAL A 376 26.80 45.81 19.23
N LYS A 377 27.64 45.19 20.06
CA LYS A 377 28.85 44.46 19.59
C LYS A 377 28.55 43.47 18.47
N LYS A 378 27.46 42.71 18.59
CA LYS A 378 27.05 41.72 17.59
C LYS A 378 26.53 42.38 16.31
N GLU A 379 25.73 43.43 16.43
CA GLU A 379 25.17 44.22 15.31
C GLU A 379 26.31 44.88 14.51
N VAL A 380 27.24 45.56 15.18
CA VAL A 380 28.43 46.17 14.55
C VAL A 380 29.26 45.11 13.81
N LYS A 381 29.55 43.97 14.46
CA LYS A 381 30.30 42.88 13.81
C LYS A 381 29.58 42.31 12.57
N GLN A 382 28.26 42.21 12.60
CA GLN A 382 27.46 41.75 11.47
C GLN A 382 27.38 42.79 10.36
N TYR A 383 27.29 44.07 10.70
CA TYR A 383 27.31 45.17 9.75
C TYR A 383 28.65 45.27 9.01
N LEU A 384 29.78 45.22 9.74
CA LEU A 384 31.11 45.15 9.14
C LEU A 384 31.27 43.91 8.28
N LYS A 385 30.66 42.79 8.68
CA LYS A 385 30.64 41.57 7.87
C LYS A 385 29.85 41.77 6.57
N SER A 386 28.71 42.47 6.57
CA SER A 386 28.02 42.80 5.32
C SER A 386 28.89 43.67 4.41
N SER A 387 29.53 44.73 4.93
CA SER A 387 30.43 45.58 4.13
C SER A 387 31.59 44.78 3.53
N TYR A 388 32.19 43.88 4.31
CA TYR A 388 33.22 42.96 3.83
C TYR A 388 32.72 42.04 2.71
N LEU A 389 31.50 41.50 2.81
CA LEU A 389 30.89 40.66 1.78
C LEU A 389 30.60 41.46 0.49
N LEU A 390 30.21 42.74 0.61
CA LEU A 390 30.03 43.63 -0.53
C LEU A 390 31.36 43.91 -1.26
N SER A 391 32.42 44.26 -0.53
CA SER A 391 33.75 44.45 -1.12
C SER A 391 34.28 43.15 -1.75
N GLN A 392 34.02 42.00 -1.12
CA GLN A 392 34.34 40.70 -1.69
C GLN A 392 33.57 40.46 -3.01
N SER A 393 32.29 40.84 -3.08
CA SER A 393 31.48 40.77 -4.30
C SER A 393 32.09 41.60 -5.43
N GLN A 394 32.48 42.84 -5.15
CA GLN A 394 33.08 43.75 -6.15
C GLN A 394 34.39 43.19 -6.72
N ILE A 395 35.25 42.63 -5.87
CA ILE A 395 36.51 41.99 -6.31
C ILE A 395 36.23 40.76 -7.21
N LEU A 396 35.14 40.03 -6.95
CA LEU A 396 34.79 38.80 -7.65
C LEU A 396 33.96 39.01 -8.92
N GLU A 397 33.42 40.22 -9.15
CA GLU A 397 32.40 40.51 -10.18
C GLU A 397 32.73 39.99 -11.57
N LYS A 398 33.98 40.19 -12.01
CA LYS A 398 34.46 39.76 -13.33
C LYS A 398 35.06 38.34 -13.36
N THR A 399 35.13 37.65 -12.22
CA THR A 399 35.93 36.42 -12.08
C THR A 399 35.16 35.21 -11.58
N SER A 400 34.05 35.40 -10.86
CA SER A 400 33.28 34.29 -10.31
C SER A 400 31.81 34.66 -10.07
N TYR A 401 30.92 33.69 -10.31
CA TYR A 401 29.50 33.77 -9.93
C TYR A 401 29.28 33.95 -8.42
N GLU A 402 30.29 33.64 -7.61
CA GLU A 402 30.28 33.88 -6.17
C GLU A 402 30.05 35.37 -5.84
N SER A 403 30.41 36.30 -6.74
CA SER A 403 30.11 37.72 -6.59
C SER A 403 28.63 37.97 -6.33
N LYS A 404 27.75 37.49 -7.22
CA LYS A 404 26.29 37.66 -7.09
C LYS A 404 25.76 37.11 -5.77
N PHE A 405 26.25 35.94 -5.35
CA PHE A 405 25.85 35.34 -4.07
C PHE A 405 26.31 36.16 -2.87
N LYS A 406 27.55 36.68 -2.92
CA LYS A 406 28.12 37.52 -1.86
C LYS A 406 27.42 38.87 -1.74
N LYS A 407 26.95 39.43 -2.85
CA LYS A 407 26.10 40.63 -2.86
C LYS A 407 24.78 40.38 -2.14
N VAL A 408 24.05 39.32 -2.51
CA VAL A 408 22.80 38.97 -1.82
C VAL A 408 23.02 38.64 -0.35
N GLU A 409 24.12 37.94 -0.01
CA GLU A 409 24.50 37.66 1.38
C GLU A 409 24.79 38.93 2.18
N SER A 410 25.46 39.92 1.55
CA SER A 410 25.71 41.24 2.12
C SER A 410 24.40 41.98 2.38
N ASP A 411 23.57 42.14 1.34
CA ASP A 411 22.36 42.97 1.39
C ASP A 411 21.36 42.38 2.39
N SER A 412 21.13 41.07 2.35
CA SER A 412 20.26 40.39 3.31
C SER A 412 20.78 40.47 4.75
N LEU A 413 22.10 40.40 4.96
CA LEU A 413 22.68 40.54 6.30
C LEU A 413 22.56 41.99 6.79
N ARG A 414 22.76 42.98 5.91
CA ARG A 414 22.57 44.40 6.20
C ARG A 414 21.12 44.69 6.60
N ASP A 415 20.15 44.26 5.79
CA ASP A 415 18.72 44.40 6.09
C ASP A 415 18.38 43.81 7.46
N LYS A 416 18.87 42.60 7.73
CA LYS A 416 18.65 41.92 9.01
C LYS A 416 19.22 42.71 10.18
N VAL A 417 20.43 43.25 10.05
CA VAL A 417 21.07 44.03 11.13
C VAL A 417 20.29 45.31 11.40
N LEU A 418 19.85 46.01 10.34
CA LEU A 418 19.06 47.24 10.47
C LEU A 418 17.71 46.96 11.15
N GLU A 419 17.02 45.89 10.75
CA GLU A 419 15.77 45.48 11.39
C GLU A 419 15.96 44.96 12.83
N ASP A 420 17.02 44.18 13.10
CA ASP A 420 17.34 43.73 14.46
C ASP A 420 17.68 44.91 15.40
N LYS A 421 18.31 45.98 14.86
CA LYS A 421 18.55 47.25 15.54
C LYS A 421 17.25 48.00 15.84
N LYS A 422 16.35 48.17 14.84
CA LYS A 422 15.02 48.77 15.05
C LYS A 422 14.22 48.04 16.13
N ILE A 423 14.20 46.70 16.08
CA ILE A 423 13.57 45.88 17.11
C ILE A 423 14.23 46.12 18.47
N ARG A 424 15.57 46.14 18.54
CA ARG A 424 16.28 46.39 19.80
C ARG A 424 15.88 47.73 20.40
N GLU A 425 15.90 48.81 19.62
CA GLU A 425 15.49 50.15 20.04
C GLU A 425 14.03 50.18 20.51
N LYS A 426 13.10 49.70 19.69
CA LYS A 426 11.66 49.62 20.00
C LYS A 426 11.39 48.94 21.34
N TYR A 427 11.97 47.76 21.56
CA TYR A 427 11.75 47.00 22.79
C TYR A 427 12.54 47.58 23.98
N ILE A 428 13.66 48.27 23.77
CA ILE A 428 14.32 49.01 24.85
C ILE A 428 13.44 50.18 25.29
N PHE A 429 12.93 50.97 24.35
CA PHE A 429 11.98 52.05 24.61
C PHE A 429 10.75 51.58 25.38
N GLU A 430 10.06 50.56 24.87
CA GLU A 430 8.85 50.03 25.50
C GLU A 430 9.12 49.55 26.95
N LYS A 431 10.30 48.95 27.19
CA LYS A 431 10.70 48.50 28.53
C LYS A 431 11.01 49.66 29.45
N ILE A 432 11.72 50.67 28.97
CA ILE A 432 12.07 51.86 29.75
C ILE A 432 10.79 52.62 30.08
N GLN A 433 9.93 52.87 29.10
CA GLN A 433 8.67 53.59 29.28
C GLN A 433 7.74 52.87 30.26
N ALA A 434 7.55 51.55 30.11
CA ALA A 434 6.72 50.79 31.04
C ALA A 434 7.26 50.84 32.48
N LYS A 435 8.58 50.81 32.67
CA LYS A 435 9.21 50.94 33.99
C LYS A 435 9.14 52.36 34.53
N TYR A 436 9.28 53.37 33.66
CA TYR A 436 9.20 54.77 34.03
C TYR A 436 7.78 55.13 34.48
N THR A 437 6.75 54.73 33.72
CA THR A 437 5.34 54.90 34.13
C THR A 437 5.04 54.19 35.45
N MET A 438 5.57 52.99 35.68
CA MET A 438 5.41 52.33 36.98
C MET A 438 6.13 53.07 38.13
N HIS A 439 7.25 53.73 37.84
CA HIS A 439 7.99 54.53 38.81
C HIS A 439 7.25 55.83 39.14
N THR A 440 6.72 56.55 38.14
CA THR A 440 5.94 57.77 38.34
C THR A 440 4.64 57.50 39.10
N LEU A 441 3.89 56.46 38.73
CA LEU A 441 2.67 56.05 39.44
C LEU A 441 2.93 55.63 40.89
N LYS A 442 4.14 55.12 41.19
CA LYS A 442 4.56 54.82 42.56
C LYS A 442 4.90 56.09 43.33
N LYS A 443 5.54 57.08 42.68
CA LYS A 443 5.85 58.39 43.26
C LYS A 443 4.59 59.22 43.56
N GLU A 444 3.57 59.11 42.71
CA GLU A 444 2.27 59.80 42.84
C GLU A 444 1.24 59.06 43.72
N ASN A 445 1.59 57.96 44.40
CA ASN A 445 0.69 57.09 45.18
C ASN A 445 -0.53 56.50 44.42
N LYS A 446 -0.71 56.76 43.12
CA LYS A 446 -1.81 56.23 42.28
C LYS A 446 -1.75 54.71 42.05
N LEU A 447 -0.61 54.08 42.29
CA LEU A 447 -0.41 52.64 42.06
C LEU A 447 -1.28 51.74 42.95
N GLN A 448 -1.59 52.15 44.19
CA GLN A 448 -2.49 51.38 45.06
C GLN A 448 -3.96 51.59 44.69
N LEU A 449 -4.33 52.80 44.30
CA LEU A 449 -5.67 53.17 43.85
C LEU A 449 -6.09 52.39 42.60
N GLU A 450 -5.26 52.36 41.56
CA GLU A 450 -5.58 51.57 40.35
C GLU A 450 -5.73 50.06 40.63
N LYS A 451 -4.97 49.53 41.59
CA LYS A 451 -5.05 48.11 41.97
C LYS A 451 -6.35 47.79 42.69
N SER A 452 -6.82 48.69 43.57
CA SER A 452 -8.09 48.50 44.29
C SER A 452 -9.28 48.62 43.32
N GLU A 453 -9.23 49.60 42.41
CA GLU A 453 -10.25 49.80 41.37
C GLU A 453 -10.34 48.59 40.41
N PHE A 454 -9.21 48.08 39.94
CA PHE A 454 -9.17 46.86 39.14
C PHE A 454 -9.79 45.66 39.88
N LYS A 455 -9.50 45.50 41.18
CA LYS A 455 -10.06 44.42 42.00
C LYS A 455 -11.57 44.57 42.13
N LYS A 456 -12.08 45.79 42.30
CA LYS A 456 -13.52 46.11 42.33
C LYS A 456 -14.19 45.73 41.02
N ASN A 457 -13.67 46.20 39.88
CA ASN A 457 -14.22 45.92 38.54
C ASN A 457 -14.19 44.41 38.21
N LYS A 458 -13.09 43.72 38.52
CA LYS A 458 -12.97 42.27 38.33
C LYS A 458 -13.99 41.49 39.17
N ASN A 459 -14.23 41.92 40.41
CA ASN A 459 -15.23 41.31 41.27
C ASN A 459 -16.65 41.54 40.72
N GLN A 460 -16.92 42.73 40.20
CA GLN A 460 -18.19 43.05 39.54
C GLN A 460 -18.43 42.17 38.31
N PHE A 461 -17.46 42.04 37.42
CA PHE A 461 -17.57 41.14 36.25
C PHE A 461 -17.77 39.68 36.66
N LYS A 462 -17.12 39.24 37.75
CA LYS A 462 -17.30 37.88 38.29
C LYS A 462 -18.71 37.68 38.84
N LYS A 463 -19.26 38.70 39.52
CA LYS A 463 -20.64 38.69 40.03
C LYS A 463 -21.65 38.60 38.88
N ASN A 464 -21.48 39.44 37.84
CA ASN A 464 -22.33 39.40 36.64
C ASN A 464 -22.28 38.03 35.95
N TYR A 465 -21.09 37.48 35.76
CA TYR A 465 -20.91 36.13 35.19
C TYR A 465 -21.64 35.05 36.01
N LEU A 466 -21.50 35.06 37.34
CA LEU A 466 -22.15 34.09 38.22
C LEU A 466 -23.68 34.25 38.22
N ASN A 467 -24.18 35.48 38.17
CA ASN A 467 -25.61 35.78 38.10
C ASN A 467 -26.21 35.28 36.79
N SER A 468 -25.62 35.61 35.63
CA SER A 468 -26.07 35.10 34.34
C SER A 468 -25.98 33.58 34.28
N LEU A 469 -24.92 32.98 34.83
CA LEU A 469 -24.78 31.52 34.87
C LEU A 469 -25.85 30.86 35.76
N LYS A 470 -26.25 31.51 36.86
CA LYS A 470 -27.35 31.07 37.73
C LYS A 470 -28.69 31.13 37.01
N GLU A 471 -28.96 32.23 36.31
CA GLU A 471 -30.16 32.42 35.49
C GLU A 471 -30.29 31.33 34.42
N PHE A 472 -29.25 31.11 33.61
CA PHE A 472 -29.25 30.04 32.61
C PHE A 472 -29.32 28.63 33.24
N ARG A 473 -28.86 28.46 34.48
CA ARG A 473 -29.04 27.20 35.23
C ARG A 473 -30.50 26.98 35.61
N LEU A 474 -31.20 28.05 36.00
CA LEU A 474 -32.63 28.01 36.33
C LEU A 474 -33.46 27.74 35.07
N LYS A 475 -33.19 28.44 33.96
CA LYS A 475 -33.82 28.17 32.63
C LYS A 475 -33.64 26.71 32.19
N ARG A 476 -32.46 26.13 32.45
CA ARG A 476 -32.24 24.69 32.21
C ARG A 476 -33.05 23.79 33.15
N LYS A 477 -33.15 24.13 34.45
CA LYS A 477 -33.98 23.37 35.41
C LYS A 477 -35.46 23.42 35.04
N ALA A 478 -35.94 24.57 34.56
CA ALA A 478 -37.28 24.79 34.05
C ALA A 478 -37.54 24.17 32.65
N LYS A 479 -36.54 23.51 32.04
CA LYS A 479 -36.58 22.91 30.70
C LYS A 479 -36.80 23.89 29.53
N GLU A 480 -36.64 25.19 29.74
CA GLU A 480 -36.73 26.22 28.67
C GLU A 480 -35.57 26.13 27.67
N ILE A 481 -34.41 25.61 28.09
CA ILE A 481 -33.23 25.46 27.23
C ILE A 481 -32.67 24.03 27.29
N THR A 482 -32.15 23.57 26.14
CA THR A 482 -31.51 22.25 26.04
C THR A 482 -30.17 22.21 26.80
N LYS A 483 -29.74 21.00 27.18
CA LYS A 483 -28.43 20.80 27.84
C LYS A 483 -27.27 21.32 26.99
N GLN A 484 -27.35 21.20 25.66
CA GLN A 484 -26.32 21.66 24.73
C GLN A 484 -26.32 23.18 24.61
N ALA A 485 -27.50 23.82 24.51
CA ALA A 485 -27.64 25.28 24.55
C ALA A 485 -27.04 25.87 25.84
N PHE A 486 -27.30 25.25 27.00
CA PHE A 486 -26.69 25.66 28.26
C PHE A 486 -25.15 25.56 28.26
N GLN A 487 -24.57 24.49 27.70
CA GLN A 487 -23.11 24.35 27.62
C GLN A 487 -22.48 25.39 26.69
N ASN A 488 -23.10 25.67 25.55
CA ASN A 488 -22.66 26.71 24.63
C ASN A 488 -22.72 28.09 25.30
N LYS A 489 -23.84 28.42 25.94
CA LYS A 489 -23.98 29.72 26.63
C LYS A 489 -23.03 29.87 27.81
N LYS A 490 -22.75 28.78 28.54
CA LYS A 490 -21.72 28.77 29.59
C LYS A 490 -20.33 29.09 29.05
N ILE A 491 -19.98 28.59 27.85
CA ILE A 491 -18.70 28.91 27.19
C ILE A 491 -18.67 30.38 26.79
N GLU A 492 -19.72 30.86 26.11
CA GLU A 492 -19.87 32.25 25.68
C GLU A 492 -19.74 33.25 26.84
N LEU A 493 -20.49 33.04 27.93
CA LEU A 493 -20.40 33.87 29.14
C LEU A 493 -19.00 33.85 29.76
N LYS A 494 -18.30 32.71 29.69
CA LYS A 494 -16.93 32.59 30.20
C LYS A 494 -15.93 33.35 29.31
N VAL A 495 -16.18 33.40 28.00
CA VAL A 495 -15.39 34.20 27.06
C VAL A 495 -15.61 35.69 27.33
N ALA A 496 -16.87 36.15 27.39
CA ALA A 496 -17.22 37.54 27.68
C ALA A 496 -16.66 38.03 29.04
N TYR A 497 -16.72 37.19 30.09
CA TYR A 497 -16.06 37.49 31.37
C TYR A 497 -14.54 37.66 31.24
N LYS A 498 -13.88 36.82 30.43
CA LYS A 498 -12.44 36.94 30.23
C LYS A 498 -12.07 38.19 29.41
N GLU A 499 -12.91 38.56 28.46
CA GLU A 499 -12.71 39.74 27.60
C GLU A 499 -12.86 41.03 28.41
N SER A 500 -13.95 41.19 29.17
CA SER A 500 -14.13 42.32 30.10
C SER A 500 -12.97 42.47 31.10
N VAL A 501 -12.46 41.37 31.67
CA VAL A 501 -11.29 41.42 32.54
C VAL A 501 -10.02 41.86 31.78
N ARG A 502 -9.83 41.43 30.53
CA ARG A 502 -8.70 41.84 29.69
C ARG A 502 -8.77 43.30 29.29
N GLU A 503 -9.95 43.81 28.97
CA GLU A 503 -10.19 45.21 28.67
C GLU A 503 -9.84 46.10 29.87
N CYS A 504 -10.29 45.73 31.06
CA CYS A 504 -9.93 46.42 32.30
C CYS A 504 -8.40 46.39 32.58
N VAL A 505 -7.73 45.28 32.22
CA VAL A 505 -6.26 45.18 32.27
C VAL A 505 -5.57 46.12 31.28
N LEU A 506 -6.16 46.37 30.10
CA LEU A 506 -5.61 47.28 29.09
C LEU A 506 -5.82 48.75 29.47
N ASN A 507 -6.94 49.08 30.12
CA ASN A 507 -7.26 50.43 30.55
C ASN A 507 -6.45 50.87 31.77
N SER A 508 -6.08 49.95 32.67
CA SER A 508 -5.17 50.28 33.79
C SER A 508 -3.73 50.44 33.31
N GLN A 509 -3.10 51.56 33.64
CA GLN A 509 -1.71 51.83 33.33
C GLN A 509 -0.78 50.84 34.04
N VAL A 510 -1.08 50.46 35.30
CA VAL A 510 -0.28 49.49 36.07
C VAL A 510 -0.31 48.10 35.44
N PHE A 511 -1.49 47.56 35.15
CA PHE A 511 -1.62 46.19 34.63
C PHE A 511 -1.17 46.07 33.17
N ARG A 512 -1.43 47.09 32.34
CA ARG A 512 -0.92 47.18 30.97
C ARG A 512 0.60 47.13 30.94
N ASN A 513 1.27 48.00 31.70
CA ASN A 513 2.74 48.03 31.76
C ASN A 513 3.34 46.77 32.37
N LYS A 514 2.70 46.17 33.38
CA LYS A 514 3.12 44.86 33.92
C LYS A 514 3.02 43.74 32.88
N ASN A 515 1.96 43.73 32.07
CA ASN A 515 1.80 42.76 30.98
C ASN A 515 2.77 42.99 29.83
N ILE A 516 3.04 44.24 29.47
CA ILE A 516 4.09 44.63 28.52
C ILE A 516 5.43 44.02 28.97
N LEU A 517 5.82 44.23 30.24
CA LEU A 517 7.05 43.69 30.80
C LEU A 517 7.06 42.15 30.86
N LYS A 518 5.93 41.51 31.18
CA LYS A 518 5.80 40.05 31.22
C LYS A 518 5.95 39.39 29.85
N THR A 519 5.38 40.02 28.81
CA THR A 519 5.37 39.48 27.44
C THR A 519 6.55 39.97 26.60
N HIS A 520 7.33 40.92 27.12
CA HIS A 520 8.39 41.65 26.43
C HIS A 520 9.36 40.75 25.68
N GLU A 521 10.02 39.82 26.38
CA GLU A 521 11.05 38.97 25.76
C GLU A 521 10.44 37.98 24.75
N PHE A 522 9.21 37.50 24.98
CA PHE A 522 8.53 36.62 24.01
C PHE A 522 8.23 37.34 22.70
N ARG A 523 7.64 38.55 22.78
CA ARG A 523 7.31 39.34 21.58
C ARG A 523 8.59 39.73 20.82
N LYS A 524 9.62 40.19 21.54
CA LYS A 524 10.94 40.48 20.99
C LYS A 524 11.59 39.28 20.29
N LEU A 525 11.54 38.10 20.91
CA LEU A 525 12.07 36.87 20.31
C LEU A 525 11.26 36.44 19.08
N SER A 526 9.94 36.64 19.08
CA SER A 526 9.09 36.34 17.92
C SER A 526 9.39 37.23 16.72
N GLU A 527 9.51 38.56 16.89
CA GLU A 527 9.86 39.47 15.80
C GLU A 527 11.26 39.17 15.25
N ARG A 528 12.25 38.95 16.12
CA ARG A 528 13.60 38.52 15.70
C ARG A 528 13.61 37.20 14.94
N LYS A 529 12.73 36.27 15.32
CA LYS A 529 12.58 34.98 14.64
C LYS A 529 12.01 35.18 13.23
N ILE A 530 11.11 36.15 13.03
CA ILE A 530 10.60 36.52 11.70
C ILE A 530 11.72 37.09 10.84
N ASN A 531 12.49 38.06 11.35
CA ASN A 531 13.63 38.64 10.62
C ASN A 531 14.69 37.60 10.25
N LYS A 532 14.98 36.68 11.18
CA LYS A 532 15.89 35.56 10.90
C LYS A 532 15.35 34.67 9.79
N LYS A 533 14.05 34.38 9.75
CA LYS A 533 13.42 33.60 8.67
C LYS A 533 13.51 34.31 7.32
N LEU A 534 13.26 35.62 7.28
CA LEU A 534 13.38 36.42 6.05
C LEU A 534 14.81 36.38 5.49
N TYR A 535 15.80 36.58 6.36
CA TYR A 535 17.22 36.41 6.00
C TYR A 535 17.51 35.00 5.48
N ASP A 536 17.13 33.96 6.22
CA ASP A 536 17.38 32.57 5.83
C ASP A 536 16.68 32.25 4.50
N SER A 537 15.51 32.85 4.22
CA SER A 537 14.77 32.70 2.96
C SER A 537 15.51 33.33 1.77
N LYS A 538 15.93 34.61 1.88
CA LYS A 538 16.70 35.29 0.84
C LYS A 538 17.99 34.54 0.49
N ILE A 539 18.71 34.04 1.51
CA ILE A 539 19.91 33.21 1.31
C ILE A 539 19.57 31.89 0.61
N THR A 540 18.46 31.24 0.98
CA THR A 540 18.06 29.97 0.38
C THR A 540 17.69 30.13 -1.09
N GLU A 541 17.01 31.22 -1.44
CA GLU A 541 16.69 31.55 -2.82
C GLU A 541 17.96 31.81 -3.63
N ALA A 542 18.89 32.60 -3.10
CA ALA A 542 20.20 32.82 -3.71
C ALA A 542 21.01 31.52 -3.90
N GLN A 543 20.88 30.55 -2.98
CA GLN A 543 21.52 29.24 -3.10
C GLN A 543 20.96 28.39 -4.25
N LYS A 544 19.68 28.59 -4.61
CA LYS A 544 19.03 27.86 -5.70
C LYS A 544 19.23 28.54 -7.05
N SER A 545 19.24 29.87 -7.09
CA SER A 545 19.31 30.64 -8.33
C SER A 545 20.72 30.96 -8.81
N ILE A 546 21.70 31.06 -7.91
CA ILE A 546 23.05 31.52 -8.26
C ILE A 546 24.03 30.34 -8.35
N PRO A 547 24.63 30.09 -9.53
CA PRO A 547 25.53 28.96 -9.74
C PRO A 547 26.81 29.03 -8.90
N THR A 548 27.48 27.89 -8.75
CA THR A 548 28.79 27.75 -8.09
C THR A 548 29.83 27.09 -8.97
N GLU A 549 31.09 27.49 -8.79
CA GLU A 549 32.25 26.80 -9.37
C GLU A 549 32.60 25.56 -8.55
N CYS A 550 32.86 24.44 -9.24
CA CYS A 550 33.18 23.15 -8.64
C CYS A 550 34.60 22.69 -9.03
N ILE A 551 35.23 21.90 -8.16
CA ILE A 551 36.48 21.17 -8.48
C ILE A 551 36.14 20.03 -9.46
N LYS A 552 37.03 19.76 -10.43
CA LYS A 552 36.84 18.61 -11.33
C LYS A 552 36.83 17.30 -10.54
N ASN A 553 35.94 16.38 -10.94
CA ASN A 553 35.79 15.04 -10.37
C ASN A 553 35.40 15.02 -8.89
N LEU A 554 34.85 16.12 -8.35
CA LEU A 554 34.45 16.22 -6.94
C LEU A 554 33.52 15.08 -6.52
N ARG A 555 32.62 14.63 -7.41
CA ARG A 555 31.70 13.52 -7.13
C ARG A 555 32.40 12.23 -6.69
N TYR A 556 33.51 11.86 -7.33
CA TYR A 556 34.21 10.62 -7.01
C TYR A 556 34.98 10.73 -5.69
N TYR A 557 35.67 11.85 -5.46
CA TYR A 557 36.34 12.12 -4.19
C TYR A 557 35.34 12.15 -3.03
N SER A 558 34.19 12.79 -3.22
CA SER A 558 33.13 12.84 -2.20
C SER A 558 32.52 11.48 -1.90
N LEU A 559 32.45 10.59 -2.89
CA LEU A 559 31.92 9.23 -2.72
C LEU A 559 32.88 8.38 -1.89
N ILE A 560 34.17 8.37 -2.24
CA ILE A 560 35.19 7.57 -1.52
C ILE A 560 35.33 8.08 -0.08
N LEU A 561 35.49 9.39 0.10
CA LEU A 561 35.61 9.99 1.44
C LEU A 561 34.33 9.82 2.25
N GLY A 562 33.16 9.94 1.62
CA GLY A 562 31.87 9.74 2.29
C GLY A 562 31.59 8.29 2.71
N PHE A 563 32.28 7.32 2.12
CA PHE A 563 32.20 5.89 2.49
C PHE A 563 33.15 5.54 3.64
N LEU A 564 34.42 5.96 3.56
CA LEU A 564 35.41 5.67 4.60
C LEU A 564 35.14 6.49 5.89
N PHE A 565 34.90 7.79 5.72
CA PHE A 565 34.67 8.74 6.80
C PHE A 565 33.44 9.61 6.51
N PRO A 566 32.21 9.06 6.69
CA PRO A 566 30.97 9.82 6.62
C PRO A 566 31.06 11.20 7.28
N GLY A 567 30.69 12.25 6.55
CA GLY A 567 30.72 13.63 7.05
C GLY A 567 32.00 14.41 6.76
N LEU A 568 33.10 13.74 6.40
CA LEU A 568 34.36 14.42 6.06
C LEU A 568 34.23 15.23 4.75
N SER A 569 33.55 14.68 3.75
CA SER A 569 33.18 15.36 2.51
C SER A 569 32.33 16.62 2.75
N GLU A 570 31.38 16.55 3.68
CA GLU A 570 30.49 17.63 4.05
C GLU A 570 31.25 18.80 4.68
N ILE A 571 32.29 18.49 5.48
CA ILE A 571 33.14 19.48 6.13
C ILE A 571 34.09 20.13 5.11
N LEU A 572 34.82 19.31 4.34
CA LEU A 572 35.90 19.77 3.46
C LEU A 572 35.37 20.46 2.20
N PHE A 573 34.39 19.86 1.53
CA PHE A 573 33.96 20.33 0.20
C PHE A 573 32.67 21.14 0.25
N PHE A 574 31.66 20.69 0.98
CA PHE A 574 30.32 21.31 0.95
C PHE A 574 30.13 22.42 1.98
N LYS A 575 31.08 22.58 2.90
CA LYS A 575 31.02 23.56 4.03
C LYS A 575 29.80 23.34 4.95
N GLN A 576 29.20 22.16 4.94
CA GLN A 576 28.08 21.77 5.80
C GLN A 576 28.58 21.24 7.16
N ARG A 577 29.29 22.08 7.90
CA ARG A 577 30.06 21.66 9.09
C ARG A 577 29.23 20.92 10.14
N THR A 578 28.04 21.41 10.48
CA THR A 578 27.20 20.78 11.51
C THR A 578 26.71 19.39 11.09
N LYS A 579 26.26 19.26 9.84
CA LYS A 579 25.85 17.96 9.27
C LYS A 579 27.04 17.00 9.26
N GLY A 580 28.18 17.46 8.76
CA GLY A 580 29.38 16.65 8.66
C GLY A 580 29.93 16.19 10.01
N VAL A 581 29.92 17.05 11.04
CA VAL A 581 30.36 16.65 12.39
C VAL A 581 29.45 15.57 12.99
N ILE A 582 28.13 15.69 12.84
CA ILE A 582 27.19 14.67 13.33
C ILE A 582 27.42 13.34 12.63
N MET A 583 27.60 13.36 11.31
CA MET A 583 27.89 12.14 10.54
C MET A 583 29.23 11.51 10.95
N LEU A 584 30.24 12.34 11.17
CA LEU A 584 31.57 11.87 11.56
C LEU A 584 31.55 11.24 12.97
N LEU A 585 30.79 11.81 13.91
CA LEU A 585 30.61 11.19 15.23
C LEU A 585 29.99 9.79 15.15
N VAL A 586 28.98 9.62 14.28
CA VAL A 586 28.37 8.30 14.05
C VAL A 586 29.36 7.34 13.38
N ALA A 587 30.16 7.81 12.43
CA ALA A 587 31.20 7.01 11.81
C ALA A 587 32.26 6.54 12.82
N VAL A 588 32.67 7.41 13.74
CA VAL A 588 33.60 7.06 14.82
C VAL A 588 32.99 5.95 15.67
N LEU A 589 31.74 6.08 16.11
CA LEU A 589 31.05 5.03 16.89
C LEU A 589 30.98 3.69 16.13
N ILE A 590 30.75 3.72 14.81
CA ILE A 590 30.72 2.49 14.00
C ILE A 590 32.10 1.83 14.00
N TRP A 591 33.15 2.59 13.68
CA TRP A 591 34.51 2.05 13.58
C TRP A 591 35.10 1.63 14.92
N THR A 592 34.78 2.34 16.01
CA THR A 592 35.35 2.05 17.32
C THR A 592 34.53 1.09 18.15
N LEU A 593 33.20 1.03 17.98
CA LEU A 593 32.34 0.15 18.79
C LEU A 593 31.73 -0.97 17.95
N VAL A 594 31.03 -0.63 16.87
CA VAL A 594 30.20 -1.63 16.14
C VAL A 594 31.05 -2.65 15.41
N VAL A 595 32.08 -2.21 14.68
CA VAL A 595 32.94 -3.12 13.91
C VAL A 595 33.72 -4.06 14.85
N PRO A 596 34.44 -3.59 15.88
CA PRO A 596 35.14 -4.50 16.80
C PRO A 596 34.19 -5.40 17.59
N PHE A 597 33.01 -4.90 18.00
CA PHE A 597 31.96 -5.73 18.60
C PHE A 597 31.55 -6.87 17.68
N SER A 598 31.35 -6.57 16.39
CA SER A 598 30.90 -7.56 15.40
C SER A 598 31.93 -8.68 15.16
N PHE A 599 33.19 -8.46 15.54
CA PHE A 599 34.28 -9.44 15.47
C PHE A 599 34.71 -9.96 16.86
N GLY A 600 33.87 -9.79 17.90
CA GLY A 600 34.07 -10.43 19.20
C GLY A 600 34.93 -9.69 20.22
N ALA A 601 35.39 -8.46 19.96
CA ALA A 601 36.35 -7.76 20.81
C ALA A 601 35.85 -7.44 22.24
N TYR A 602 34.55 -7.22 22.43
CA TYR A 602 33.97 -6.76 23.71
C TYR A 602 33.17 -7.81 24.47
N TRP A 603 32.89 -8.97 23.86
CA TRP A 603 32.05 -9.99 24.48
C TRP A 603 32.55 -11.40 24.13
N SER A 604 33.44 -11.91 24.99
CA SER A 604 34.13 -13.20 24.80
C SER A 604 33.18 -14.41 24.69
N LYS A 605 32.02 -14.37 25.35
CA LYS A 605 31.02 -15.47 25.32
C LYS A 605 30.23 -15.60 24.01
N MET A 606 30.35 -14.65 23.07
CA MET A 606 29.60 -14.63 21.81
C MET A 606 30.47 -14.74 20.56
N ASN A 607 31.76 -14.36 20.66
CA ASN A 607 32.76 -14.39 19.57
C ASN A 607 32.36 -13.68 18.24
N GLY A 608 31.27 -12.92 18.22
CA GLY A 608 30.81 -12.15 17.05
C GLY A 608 30.53 -13.02 15.82
N ILE A 609 30.78 -12.47 14.62
CA ILE A 609 30.67 -13.18 13.33
C ILE A 609 31.52 -14.47 13.30
N PRO A 610 32.79 -14.48 13.77
CA PRO A 610 33.58 -15.71 13.86
C PRO A 610 32.90 -16.86 14.59
N GLY A 611 32.06 -16.58 15.59
CA GLY A 611 31.31 -17.59 16.34
C GLY A 611 30.34 -18.44 15.52
N LEU A 612 30.02 -18.07 14.27
CA LEU A 612 29.22 -18.93 13.37
C LEU A 612 29.99 -20.12 12.82
N TYR A 613 31.32 -20.06 12.81
CA TYR A 613 32.12 -21.12 12.18
C TYR A 613 32.11 -22.41 13.02
N ASP A 614 32.45 -22.31 14.30
CA ASP A 614 32.62 -23.45 15.20
C ASP A 614 31.52 -23.55 16.26
N LEU A 615 30.61 -22.58 16.36
CA LEU A 615 29.55 -22.53 17.38
C LEU A 615 30.08 -22.65 18.83
N GLY A 616 31.35 -22.28 19.04
CA GLY A 616 32.03 -22.41 20.33
C GLY A 616 32.67 -23.78 20.58
N SER A 617 32.59 -24.74 19.66
CA SER A 617 33.16 -26.09 19.83
C SER A 617 34.68 -26.08 20.05
N GLY A 618 35.41 -25.13 19.46
CA GLY A 618 36.86 -25.02 19.60
C GLY A 618 37.35 -24.61 20.99
N ILE A 619 36.45 -24.17 21.88
CA ILE A 619 36.76 -23.73 23.26
C ILE A 619 36.23 -24.74 24.29
N LEU A 620 35.53 -25.80 23.85
CA LEU A 620 34.99 -26.81 24.74
C LEU A 620 36.14 -27.56 25.42
N ASP A 621 36.21 -27.44 26.74
CA ASP A 621 37.22 -28.09 27.56
C ASP A 621 36.55 -28.63 28.83
N ALA A 622 36.22 -29.92 28.79
CA ALA A 622 35.58 -30.63 29.89
C ALA A 622 36.48 -30.72 31.13
N GLN A 623 37.81 -30.67 30.97
CA GLN A 623 38.76 -30.71 32.09
C GLN A 623 38.82 -29.37 32.84
N LYS A 624 38.64 -28.25 32.12
CA LYS A 624 38.58 -26.90 32.71
C LYS A 624 37.16 -26.45 33.10
N GLY A 625 36.15 -27.30 32.92
CA GLY A 625 34.75 -26.98 33.19
C GLY A 625 34.16 -25.93 32.24
N ILE A 626 34.75 -25.76 31.04
CA ILE A 626 34.30 -24.77 30.05
C ILE A 626 33.32 -25.45 29.09
N PHE A 627 32.03 -25.19 29.31
CA PHE A 627 30.93 -25.70 28.49
C PHE A 627 30.29 -24.56 27.68
N PRO A 628 30.75 -24.32 26.44
CA PRO A 628 30.18 -23.29 25.58
C PRO A 628 28.76 -23.66 25.16
N ASP A 629 27.84 -22.69 25.25
CA ASP A 629 26.47 -22.84 24.76
C ASP A 629 26.36 -22.22 23.36
N ALA A 630 26.18 -23.07 22.35
CA ALA A 630 26.09 -22.69 20.94
C ALA A 630 25.03 -21.61 20.67
N ARG A 631 23.98 -21.51 21.50
CA ARG A 631 22.93 -20.48 21.35
C ARG A 631 23.48 -19.07 21.51
N TYR A 632 24.45 -18.86 22.41
CA TYR A 632 25.06 -17.54 22.60
C TYR A 632 25.92 -17.13 21.40
N TYR A 633 26.68 -18.08 20.83
CA TYR A 633 27.49 -17.85 19.63
C TYR A 633 26.61 -17.56 18.40
N LEU A 634 25.55 -18.36 18.19
CA LEU A 634 24.55 -18.11 17.13
C LEU A 634 23.89 -16.74 17.27
N PHE A 635 23.36 -16.44 18.46
CA PHE A 635 22.66 -15.17 18.69
C PHE A 635 23.61 -13.97 18.55
N GLY A 636 24.81 -14.08 19.09
CA GLY A 636 25.83 -13.02 19.03
C GLY A 636 26.31 -12.73 17.62
N ALA A 637 26.49 -13.78 16.82
CA ALA A 637 26.85 -13.64 15.44
C ALA A 637 25.73 -13.03 14.58
N VAL A 638 24.47 -13.42 14.79
CA VAL A 638 23.32 -12.84 14.10
C VAL A 638 23.20 -11.34 14.41
N ILE A 639 23.34 -10.94 15.67
CA ILE A 639 23.35 -9.51 16.06
C ILE A 639 24.51 -8.78 15.38
N SER A 640 25.69 -9.41 15.36
CA SER A 640 26.90 -8.84 14.73
C SER A 640 26.71 -8.66 13.22
N ILE A 641 26.08 -9.61 12.54
CA ILE A 641 25.72 -9.49 11.12
C ILE A 641 24.73 -8.33 10.91
N PHE A 642 23.68 -8.22 11.73
CA PHE A 642 22.74 -7.11 11.61
C PHE A 642 23.41 -5.75 11.86
N ALA A 643 24.28 -5.66 12.87
CA ALA A 643 25.02 -4.45 13.18
C ALA A 643 25.98 -4.06 12.06
N MET A 644 26.63 -5.06 11.42
CA MET A 644 27.49 -4.86 10.26
C MET A 644 26.70 -4.43 9.02
N ILE A 645 25.56 -5.06 8.73
CA ILE A 645 24.67 -4.67 7.63
C ILE A 645 24.18 -3.23 7.84
N PHE A 646 23.74 -2.88 9.05
CA PHE A 646 23.34 -1.51 9.38
C PHE A 646 24.48 -0.51 9.15
N SER A 647 25.69 -0.87 9.58
CA SER A 647 26.90 -0.07 9.38
C SER A 647 27.18 0.14 7.90
N ILE A 648 27.18 -0.93 7.08
CA ILE A 648 27.39 -0.86 5.64
C ILE A 648 26.31 -0.01 4.95
N ILE A 649 25.04 -0.16 5.34
CA ILE A 649 23.94 0.68 4.83
C ILE A 649 24.20 2.14 5.17
N TYR A 650 24.58 2.46 6.41
CA TYR A 650 24.88 3.82 6.82
C TYR A 650 26.05 4.41 6.01
N LEU A 651 27.17 3.70 5.89
CA LEU A 651 28.35 4.12 5.12
C LEU A 651 27.99 4.34 3.64
N SER A 652 27.20 3.43 3.06
CA SER A 652 26.73 3.51 1.66
C SER A 652 25.78 4.68 1.43
N VAL A 653 24.77 4.85 2.30
CA VAL A 653 23.80 5.95 2.20
C VAL A 653 24.48 7.31 2.40
N SER A 654 25.43 7.40 3.34
CA SER A 654 26.28 8.57 3.52
C SER A 654 27.05 8.90 2.24
N SER A 655 27.78 7.93 1.69
CA SER A 655 28.55 8.08 0.46
C SER A 655 27.70 8.52 -0.73
N ILE A 656 26.52 7.89 -0.92
CA ILE A 656 25.56 8.27 -1.95
C ILE A 656 25.03 9.69 -1.72
N SER A 657 24.77 10.08 -0.46
CA SER A 657 24.36 11.45 -0.11
C SER A 657 25.41 12.47 -0.54
N SER A 658 26.67 12.23 -0.18
CA SER A 658 27.78 13.10 -0.53
C SER A 658 27.99 13.18 -2.05
N PHE A 659 27.89 12.06 -2.76
CA PHE A 659 27.93 12.02 -4.23
C PHE A 659 26.82 12.85 -4.87
N ARG A 660 25.58 12.75 -4.36
CA ARG A 660 24.44 13.55 -4.87
C ARG A 660 24.66 15.04 -4.67
N VAL A 661 25.17 15.45 -3.50
CA VAL A 661 25.49 16.86 -3.23
C VAL A 661 26.61 17.36 -4.15
N ALA A 662 27.66 16.57 -4.37
CA ALA A 662 28.72 16.92 -5.30
C ALA A 662 28.22 17.03 -6.75
N LYS A 663 27.35 16.11 -7.20
CA LYS A 663 26.72 16.16 -8.52
C LYS A 663 25.86 17.41 -8.68
N ALA A 664 25.08 17.78 -7.66
CA ALA A 664 24.31 19.01 -7.66
C ALA A 664 25.22 20.25 -7.74
N LEU A 665 26.36 20.23 -7.05
CA LEU A 665 27.38 21.28 -7.09
C LEU A 665 28.05 21.37 -8.47
N GLU A 666 28.32 20.24 -9.13
CA GLU A 666 28.78 20.20 -10.53
C GLU A 666 27.75 20.80 -11.51
N GLN A 667 26.45 20.68 -11.21
CA GLN A 667 25.35 21.31 -11.95
C GLN A 667 25.13 22.79 -11.59
N GLY A 668 25.94 23.33 -10.67
CA GLY A 668 25.88 24.73 -10.22
C GLY A 668 25.03 24.96 -8.97
N SER A 669 24.30 23.95 -8.47
CA SER A 669 23.43 24.10 -7.29
C SER A 669 24.24 24.10 -5.98
N ARG A 670 23.99 25.07 -5.10
CA ARG A 670 24.72 25.18 -3.82
C ARG A 670 24.22 24.14 -2.79
N PRO A 671 25.10 23.57 -1.95
CA PRO A 671 24.68 22.70 -0.86
C PRO A 671 23.72 23.41 0.12
N SER A 672 22.74 22.67 0.61
CA SER A 672 21.76 23.19 1.57
C SER A 672 22.39 23.59 2.89
N ASN A 673 21.90 24.66 3.52
CA ASN A 673 22.34 25.06 4.86
C ASN A 673 21.77 24.17 5.97
N TRP A 674 22.36 24.27 7.17
CA TRP A 674 21.86 23.61 8.38
C TRP A 674 20.40 23.97 8.70
N THR A 675 19.99 25.20 8.42
CA THR A 675 18.61 25.67 8.61
C THR A 675 17.61 24.85 7.79
N HIS A 676 17.97 24.52 6.55
CA HIS A 676 17.19 23.65 5.68
C HIS A 676 17.12 22.23 6.24
N THR A 677 18.26 21.67 6.64
CA THR A 677 18.35 20.33 7.24
C THR A 677 17.46 20.25 8.50
N LYS A 678 17.54 21.24 9.38
CA LYS A 678 16.70 21.33 10.58
C LYS A 678 15.20 21.48 10.26
N ARG A 679 14.84 22.22 9.20
CA ARG A 679 13.44 22.32 8.76
C ARG A 679 12.94 20.97 8.27
N TRP A 680 13.73 20.29 7.45
CA TRP A 680 13.41 18.95 6.95
C TRP A 680 13.26 17.93 8.09
N ILE A 681 14.20 17.91 9.05
CA ILE A 681 14.11 17.03 10.24
C ILE A 681 12.83 17.28 11.04
N LYS A 682 12.36 18.54 11.12
CA LYS A 682 11.13 18.89 11.84
C LYS A 682 9.84 18.59 11.08
N THR A 683 9.91 18.41 9.76
CA THR A 683 8.75 18.12 8.92
C THR A 683 8.82 16.67 8.44
N GLY A 684 9.41 16.43 7.27
CA GLY A 684 9.42 15.11 6.63
C GLY A 684 10.37 14.10 7.28
N GLY A 685 11.43 14.55 7.96
CA GLY A 685 12.40 13.67 8.63
C GLY A 685 11.98 13.22 10.03
N PHE A 686 10.97 13.86 10.64
CA PHE A 686 10.59 13.61 12.02
C PHE A 686 10.07 12.18 12.25
N PRO A 687 9.18 11.62 11.40
CA PRO A 687 8.72 10.24 11.57
C PRO A 687 9.87 9.24 11.55
N TRP A 688 10.79 9.37 10.58
CA TRP A 688 11.95 8.47 10.46
C TRP A 688 12.86 8.49 11.68
N MET A 689 13.11 9.68 12.24
CA MET A 689 13.97 9.84 13.41
C MET A 689 13.38 9.20 14.66
N ILE A 690 12.06 9.27 14.84
CA ILE A 690 11.40 8.61 15.98
C ILE A 690 11.34 7.10 15.75
N SER A 691 11.04 6.67 14.53
CA SER A 691 10.92 5.25 14.20
C SER A 691 12.25 4.50 14.29
N ILE A 692 13.41 5.15 14.12
CA ILE A 692 14.71 4.46 14.09
C ILE A 692 15.00 3.65 15.36
N GLY A 693 14.61 4.16 16.54
CA GLY A 693 14.75 3.44 17.80
C GLY A 693 13.86 2.19 17.83
N GLY A 694 12.60 2.32 17.35
CA GLY A 694 11.68 1.20 17.21
C GLY A 694 12.17 0.14 16.22
N TRP A 695 12.68 0.53 15.06
CA TRP A 695 13.27 -0.40 14.09
C TRP A 695 14.49 -1.13 14.64
N THR A 696 15.35 -0.42 15.40
CA THR A 696 16.52 -1.03 16.03
C THR A 696 16.10 -2.08 17.05
N LEU A 697 15.14 -1.75 17.93
CA LEU A 697 14.57 -2.71 18.87
C LEU A 697 13.87 -3.88 18.17
N MET A 698 13.17 -3.63 17.07
CA MET A 698 12.51 -4.67 16.29
C MET A 698 13.53 -5.65 15.68
N ILE A 699 14.63 -5.15 15.12
CA ILE A 699 15.70 -6.01 14.57
C ILE A 699 16.32 -6.85 15.70
N PHE A 700 16.60 -6.24 16.85
CA PHE A 700 17.26 -6.93 17.96
C PHE A 700 16.35 -7.93 18.71
N ILE A 701 15.11 -7.53 19.02
CA ILE A 701 14.18 -8.32 19.85
C ILE A 701 13.39 -9.32 19.02
N VAL A 702 13.09 -9.01 17.75
CA VAL A 702 12.23 -9.84 16.90
C VAL A 702 13.05 -10.55 15.82
N ALA A 703 13.80 -9.81 15.00
CA ALA A 703 14.50 -10.41 13.85
C ALA A 703 15.66 -11.32 14.27
N ALA A 704 16.45 -10.93 15.28
CA ALA A 704 17.60 -11.73 15.73
C ALA A 704 17.19 -13.10 16.29
N PRO A 705 16.21 -13.25 17.20
CA PRO A 705 15.76 -14.57 17.62
C PRO A 705 15.16 -15.42 16.49
N ILE A 706 14.44 -14.81 15.53
CA ILE A 706 13.88 -15.52 14.37
C ILE A 706 15.01 -16.10 13.51
N VAL A 707 15.99 -15.28 13.12
CA VAL A 707 17.12 -15.75 12.31
C VAL A 707 17.94 -16.79 13.07
N THR A 708 18.15 -16.59 14.36
CA THR A 708 18.83 -17.56 15.24
C THR A 708 18.10 -18.90 15.27
N SER A 709 16.77 -18.90 15.40
CA SER A 709 15.94 -20.11 15.36
C SER A 709 16.03 -20.83 14.01
N VAL A 710 15.99 -20.08 12.90
CA VAL A 710 16.18 -20.66 11.57
C VAL A 710 17.58 -21.28 11.42
N LEU A 711 18.64 -20.60 11.88
CA LEU A 711 20.00 -21.14 11.83
C LEU A 711 20.15 -22.38 12.72
N LEU A 712 19.55 -22.39 13.91
CA LEU A 712 19.55 -23.54 14.82
C LEU A 712 18.97 -24.79 14.16
N SER A 713 18.00 -24.64 13.24
CA SER A 713 17.41 -25.77 12.51
C SER A 713 18.38 -26.50 11.56
N PHE A 714 19.56 -25.93 11.28
CA PHE A 714 20.62 -26.56 10.48
C PHE A 714 21.74 -27.19 11.33
N THR A 715 21.53 -27.28 12.64
CA THR A 715 22.48 -27.86 13.62
C THR A 715 21.94 -29.17 14.21
N ASN A 716 22.78 -29.92 14.92
CA ASN A 716 22.37 -31.09 15.73
C ASN A 716 21.92 -30.70 17.16
N TYR A 717 21.62 -29.43 17.42
CA TYR A 717 21.27 -28.98 18.76
C TYR A 717 20.00 -29.67 19.29
N GLY A 718 20.12 -30.34 20.43
CA GLY A 718 19.04 -31.11 21.02
C GLY A 718 19.55 -32.14 22.04
N PHE A 719 18.77 -33.20 22.25
CA PHE A 719 19.15 -34.34 23.09
C PHE A 719 20.57 -34.82 22.74
N ASN A 720 21.46 -34.96 23.74
CA ASN A 720 22.91 -35.25 23.65
C ASN A 720 23.86 -34.10 23.27
N HIS A 721 23.40 -33.04 22.61
CA HIS A 721 24.23 -31.90 22.16
C HIS A 721 23.88 -30.59 22.90
N GLN A 722 23.42 -30.71 24.15
CA GLN A 722 23.21 -29.58 25.05
C GLN A 722 24.41 -29.45 25.99
N ALA A 723 24.79 -28.22 26.34
CA ALA A 723 25.79 -28.03 27.38
C ALA A 723 25.31 -28.69 28.70
N PRO A 724 26.11 -29.53 29.37
CA PRO A 724 27.57 -29.72 29.22
C PRO A 724 28.01 -30.96 28.40
N THR A 725 27.10 -31.67 27.73
CA THR A 725 27.34 -33.05 27.25
C THR A 725 28.27 -33.12 26.03
N GLN A 726 27.93 -32.45 24.93
CA GLN A 726 28.70 -32.47 23.66
C GLN A 726 28.63 -31.12 22.93
N ALA A 727 29.60 -30.86 22.04
CA ALA A 727 29.62 -29.67 21.18
C ALA A 727 28.53 -29.73 20.10
N VAL A 728 28.09 -28.57 19.62
CA VAL A 728 27.07 -28.46 18.57
C VAL A 728 27.75 -28.24 17.23
N ASP A 729 27.34 -29.00 16.22
CA ASP A 729 27.89 -28.96 14.87
C ASP A 729 26.82 -28.57 13.83
N TRP A 730 27.29 -28.03 12.71
CA TRP A 730 26.48 -27.81 11.52
C TRP A 730 26.23 -29.13 10.79
N VAL A 731 24.97 -29.55 10.70
CA VAL A 731 24.56 -30.79 10.02
C VAL A 731 23.82 -30.54 8.70
N GLY A 732 23.74 -29.27 8.28
CA GLY A 732 23.09 -28.87 7.04
C GLY A 732 21.61 -29.27 7.00
N LEU A 733 21.20 -29.99 5.97
CA LEU A 733 19.80 -30.41 5.78
C LEU A 733 19.44 -31.73 6.49
N LYS A 734 20.37 -32.36 7.21
CA LYS A 734 20.11 -33.65 7.90
C LYS A 734 18.88 -33.56 8.81
N GLN A 735 18.76 -32.45 9.55
CA GLN A 735 17.62 -32.21 10.44
C GLN A 735 16.29 -32.03 9.71
N TRP A 736 16.32 -31.40 8.55
CA TRP A 736 15.16 -31.23 7.67
C TRP A 736 14.72 -32.56 7.03
N GLY A 737 15.64 -33.52 6.90
CA GLY A 737 15.38 -34.87 6.40
C GLY A 737 14.80 -35.86 7.42
N LEU A 738 14.79 -35.53 8.72
CA LEU A 738 14.30 -36.43 9.78
C LEU A 738 12.84 -36.84 9.63
N TRP A 739 12.04 -36.06 8.90
CA TRP A 739 10.67 -36.42 8.55
C TRP A 739 10.58 -37.79 7.85
N TRP A 740 11.64 -38.22 7.15
CA TRP A 740 11.64 -39.50 6.41
C TRP A 740 11.88 -40.67 7.35
N VAL A 741 12.72 -40.48 8.37
CA VAL A 741 12.92 -41.44 9.46
C VAL A 741 11.66 -41.54 10.31
N PHE A 742 11.04 -40.39 10.60
CA PHE A 742 9.85 -40.30 11.43
C PHE A 742 8.58 -40.82 10.74
N ARG A 743 8.59 -40.92 9.40
CA ARG A 743 7.51 -41.58 8.65
C ARG A 743 7.25 -42.99 9.16
N GLU A 744 8.31 -43.74 9.45
CA GLU A 744 8.23 -45.14 9.92
C GLU A 744 7.64 -45.22 11.35
N ASN A 745 7.77 -44.15 12.13
CA ASN A 745 7.27 -44.04 13.51
C ASN A 745 5.88 -43.38 13.63
N ASN A 746 5.02 -43.51 12.60
CA ASN A 746 3.67 -42.93 12.57
C ASN A 746 3.59 -41.39 12.64
N LEU A 747 4.62 -40.65 12.21
CA LEU A 747 4.61 -39.16 12.21
C LEU A 747 3.40 -38.56 11.49
N PHE A 748 2.97 -39.18 10.38
CA PHE A 748 1.82 -38.68 9.62
C PHE A 748 0.51 -38.74 10.43
N LEU A 749 0.37 -39.72 11.32
CA LEU A 749 -0.78 -39.81 12.22
C LEU A 749 -0.78 -38.62 13.19
N SER A 750 0.34 -38.38 13.89
CA SER A 750 0.50 -37.24 14.82
C SER A 750 0.28 -35.90 14.12
N LEU A 751 0.88 -35.71 12.93
CA LEU A 751 0.70 -34.51 12.12
C LEU A 751 -0.77 -34.31 11.72
N SER A 752 -1.46 -35.36 11.27
CA SER A 752 -2.86 -35.26 10.86
C SER A 752 -3.77 -34.89 12.04
N ARG A 753 -3.52 -35.46 13.24
CA ARG A 753 -4.23 -35.14 14.48
C ARG A 753 -4.01 -33.68 14.87
N VAL A 754 -2.76 -33.22 14.92
CA VAL A 754 -2.39 -31.85 15.33
C VAL A 754 -2.84 -30.81 14.30
N ILE A 755 -2.59 -31.03 13.01
CA ILE A 755 -3.00 -30.10 11.94
C ILE A 755 -4.52 -30.04 11.83
N GLY A 756 -5.20 -31.19 11.88
CA GLY A 756 -6.65 -31.26 11.85
C GLY A 756 -7.29 -30.47 12.99
N TRP A 757 -6.82 -30.67 14.21
CA TRP A 757 -7.26 -29.87 15.35
C TRP A 757 -6.86 -28.40 15.22
N THR A 758 -5.64 -28.07 14.79
CA THR A 758 -5.19 -26.68 14.63
C THR A 758 -6.08 -25.91 13.66
N ILE A 759 -6.54 -26.54 12.57
CA ILE A 759 -7.48 -25.91 11.62
C ILE A 759 -8.82 -25.64 12.31
N VAL A 760 -9.40 -26.65 12.97
CA VAL A 760 -10.70 -26.50 13.67
C VAL A 760 -10.61 -25.46 14.79
N TRP A 761 -9.55 -25.51 15.59
CA TRP A 761 -9.22 -24.54 16.62
C TRP A 761 -9.12 -23.14 16.03
N THR A 762 -8.29 -22.94 15.01
CA THR A 762 -8.04 -21.61 14.44
C THR A 762 -9.33 -21.03 13.87
N ILE A 763 -10.12 -21.81 13.14
CA ILE A 763 -11.39 -21.34 12.56
C ILE A 763 -12.41 -21.01 13.66
N SER A 764 -12.60 -21.90 14.63
CA SER A 764 -13.59 -21.71 15.71
C SER A 764 -13.19 -20.56 16.64
N SER A 765 -11.95 -20.56 17.11
CA SER A 765 -11.38 -19.55 18.00
C SER A 765 -11.12 -18.18 17.35
N THR A 766 -11.45 -18.04 16.06
CA THR A 766 -11.48 -16.74 15.37
C THR A 766 -12.90 -16.34 15.05
N LEU A 767 -13.65 -17.15 14.31
CA LEU A 767 -14.98 -16.81 13.83
C LEU A 767 -15.96 -16.56 14.98
N ILE A 768 -15.92 -17.39 16.03
CA ILE A 768 -16.85 -17.27 17.17
C ILE A 768 -16.61 -15.95 17.93
N PRO A 769 -15.40 -15.63 18.44
CA PRO A 769 -15.15 -14.36 19.11
C PRO A 769 -15.31 -13.14 18.19
N ILE A 770 -14.98 -13.24 16.89
CA ILE A 770 -15.22 -12.16 15.92
C ILE A 770 -16.72 -11.86 15.83
N THR A 771 -17.52 -12.90 15.60
CA THR A 771 -18.98 -12.76 15.44
C THR A 771 -19.61 -12.22 16.72
N LEU A 772 -19.26 -12.78 17.87
CA LEU A 772 -19.76 -12.34 19.16
C LEU A 772 -19.35 -10.89 19.47
N GLY A 773 -18.10 -10.55 19.27
CA GLY A 773 -17.59 -9.20 19.50
C GLY A 773 -18.24 -8.14 18.60
N ILE A 774 -18.48 -8.47 17.32
CA ILE A 774 -19.23 -7.60 16.38
C ILE A 774 -20.67 -7.41 16.86
N ILE A 775 -21.38 -8.48 17.20
CA ILE A 775 -22.77 -8.43 17.68
C ILE A 775 -22.86 -7.54 18.93
N ILE A 776 -22.03 -7.81 19.94
CA ILE A 776 -22.04 -7.04 21.19
C ILE A 776 -21.65 -5.57 20.92
N ALA A 777 -20.70 -5.30 20.02
CA ALA A 777 -20.29 -3.94 19.69
C ALA A 777 -21.42 -3.15 19.03
N ILE A 778 -22.14 -3.75 18.09
CA ILE A 778 -23.29 -3.12 17.45
C ILE A 778 -24.39 -2.83 18.47
N LEU A 779 -24.71 -3.81 19.34
CA LEU A 779 -25.70 -3.64 20.40
C LEU A 779 -25.30 -2.50 21.34
N ALA A 780 -24.08 -2.52 21.91
CA ALA A 780 -23.61 -1.51 22.86
C ALA A 780 -23.41 -0.10 22.27
N ASN A 781 -23.35 0.03 20.94
CA ASN A 781 -23.31 1.31 20.23
C ASN A 781 -24.70 1.82 19.79
N ASN A 782 -25.77 1.03 19.97
CA ASN A 782 -27.12 1.44 19.63
C ASN A 782 -27.65 2.53 20.58
N ASN A 783 -28.20 3.62 20.01
CA ASN A 783 -28.74 4.75 20.78
C ASN A 783 -29.93 4.41 21.69
N ARG A 784 -30.63 3.30 21.44
CA ARG A 784 -31.81 2.87 22.20
C ARG A 784 -31.47 2.22 23.55
N ILE A 785 -30.23 1.76 23.75
CA ILE A 785 -29.83 1.11 25.00
C ILE A 785 -29.64 2.17 26.10
N LYS A 786 -30.32 1.96 27.24
CA LYS A 786 -30.12 2.72 28.49
C LYS A 786 -28.95 2.08 29.26
N GLY A 787 -28.11 2.89 29.91
CA GLY A 787 -26.96 2.36 30.68
C GLY A 787 -25.74 1.94 29.85
N ARG A 788 -25.61 2.37 28.59
CA ARG A 788 -24.51 1.98 27.66
C ARG A 788 -23.10 2.03 28.22
N LYS A 789 -22.80 3.01 29.09
CA LYS A 789 -21.47 3.13 29.72
C LYS A 789 -21.15 1.94 30.62
N PHE A 790 -22.13 1.48 31.41
CA PHE A 790 -21.99 0.34 32.29
C PHE A 790 -21.73 -0.94 31.47
N PHE A 791 -22.59 -1.24 30.49
CA PHE A 791 -22.43 -2.41 29.62
C PHE A 791 -21.08 -2.41 28.88
N ARG A 792 -20.62 -1.26 28.37
CA ARG A 792 -19.29 -1.16 27.74
C ARG A 792 -18.16 -1.51 28.70
N VAL A 793 -18.23 -1.05 29.95
CA VAL A 793 -17.22 -1.40 30.96
C VAL A 793 -17.23 -2.90 31.21
N VAL A 794 -18.40 -3.48 31.45
CA VAL A 794 -18.57 -4.93 31.71
C VAL A 794 -18.02 -5.78 30.56
N PHE A 795 -18.37 -5.48 29.31
CA PHE A 795 -17.92 -6.24 28.14
C PHE A 795 -16.43 -6.08 27.82
N ILE A 796 -15.75 -5.07 28.37
CA ILE A 796 -14.29 -4.88 28.22
C ILE A 796 -13.51 -5.67 29.30
N LEU A 797 -14.14 -6.02 30.43
CA LEU A 797 -13.46 -6.66 31.56
C LEU A 797 -12.62 -7.89 31.20
N PRO A 798 -13.07 -8.82 30.34
CA PRO A 798 -12.26 -10.00 29.99
C PRO A 798 -10.92 -9.66 29.34
N TRP A 799 -10.84 -8.53 28.64
CA TRP A 799 -9.60 -8.04 28.02
C TRP A 799 -8.79 -7.14 28.96
N ALA A 800 -9.45 -6.45 29.89
CA ALA A 800 -8.78 -5.59 30.87
C ALA A 800 -7.97 -6.40 31.90
N ILE A 801 -8.40 -7.62 32.21
CA ILE A 801 -7.68 -8.54 33.08
C ILE A 801 -6.62 -9.27 32.24
N PRO A 802 -5.36 -9.38 32.72
CA PRO A 802 -4.32 -10.15 32.03
C PRO A 802 -4.79 -11.57 31.71
N ALA A 803 -4.65 -11.97 30.44
CA ALA A 803 -5.23 -13.22 29.92
C ALA A 803 -4.77 -14.46 30.70
N PHE A 804 -3.51 -14.54 31.13
CA PHE A 804 -2.99 -15.69 31.87
C PHE A 804 -3.74 -15.91 33.21
N ILE A 805 -4.10 -14.83 33.92
CA ILE A 805 -4.85 -14.91 35.19
C ILE A 805 -6.23 -15.49 34.90
N SER A 806 -6.92 -14.95 33.89
CA SER A 806 -8.25 -15.40 33.51
C SER A 806 -8.27 -16.86 33.05
N ILE A 807 -7.27 -17.28 32.26
CA ILE A 807 -7.15 -18.66 31.78
C ILE A 807 -6.92 -19.62 32.95
N MET A 808 -6.00 -19.30 33.87
CA MET A 808 -5.74 -20.14 35.05
C MET A 808 -6.95 -20.20 35.99
N PHE A 809 -7.65 -19.07 36.18
CA PHE A 809 -8.89 -19.03 36.95
C PHE A 809 -9.96 -19.96 36.35
N LEU A 810 -10.19 -19.87 35.03
CA LEU A 810 -11.16 -20.73 34.35
C LEU A 810 -10.72 -22.20 34.36
N ARG A 811 -9.42 -22.50 34.21
CA ARG A 811 -8.89 -23.86 34.34
C ARG A 811 -9.25 -24.47 35.70
N ASN A 812 -8.98 -23.73 36.78
CA ASN A 812 -9.32 -24.18 38.13
C ASN A 812 -10.84 -24.32 38.31
N ALA A 813 -11.64 -23.41 37.72
CA ALA A 813 -13.09 -23.47 37.78
C ALA A 813 -13.68 -24.73 37.13
N PHE A 814 -13.10 -25.17 36.01
CA PHE A 814 -13.48 -26.38 35.27
C PHE A 814 -12.71 -27.64 35.70
N GLN A 815 -11.94 -27.58 36.79
CA GLN A 815 -11.23 -28.76 37.31
C GLN A 815 -12.23 -29.81 37.84
N GLY A 816 -11.92 -31.09 37.66
CA GLY A 816 -12.70 -32.20 38.21
C GLY A 816 -12.63 -32.29 39.74
N GLY A 817 -13.56 -33.02 40.34
CA GLY A 817 -13.62 -33.25 41.79
C GLY A 817 -14.30 -32.11 42.57
N GLN A 818 -14.03 -32.04 43.87
CA GLN A 818 -14.59 -31.02 44.78
C GLN A 818 -13.89 -29.65 44.69
N TYR A 819 -12.75 -29.58 43.98
CA TYR A 819 -11.92 -28.38 43.87
C TYR A 819 -12.38 -27.43 42.75
N GLY A 820 -13.22 -27.89 41.82
CA GLY A 820 -13.74 -27.08 40.72
C GLY A 820 -15.00 -26.29 41.09
N TYR A 821 -14.95 -24.96 40.99
CA TYR A 821 -16.08 -24.10 41.34
C TYR A 821 -17.33 -24.37 40.49
N ILE A 822 -17.18 -24.74 39.22
CA ILE A 822 -18.32 -25.06 38.34
C ILE A 822 -19.02 -26.35 38.79
N ASN A 823 -18.25 -27.39 39.12
CA ASN A 823 -18.81 -28.63 39.66
C ASN A 823 -19.52 -28.37 40.98
N TYR A 824 -18.92 -27.59 41.88
CA TYR A 824 -19.55 -27.21 43.15
C TYR A 824 -20.89 -26.51 42.95
N ILE A 825 -20.97 -25.53 42.05
CA ILE A 825 -22.22 -24.80 41.76
C ILE A 825 -23.28 -25.72 41.14
N LEU A 826 -22.90 -26.55 40.15
CA LEU A 826 -23.85 -27.43 39.46
C LEU A 826 -24.39 -28.55 40.37
N LEU A 827 -23.57 -29.09 41.27
CA LEU A 827 -23.98 -30.04 42.30
C LEU A 827 -24.93 -29.38 43.31
N SER A 828 -24.60 -28.16 43.75
CA SER A 828 -25.42 -27.40 44.71
C SER A 828 -26.80 -27.02 44.14
N LEU A 829 -26.89 -26.81 42.82
CA LEU A 829 -28.14 -26.53 42.12
C LEU A 829 -28.92 -27.79 41.71
N GLY A 830 -28.40 -28.99 41.97
CA GLY A 830 -29.01 -30.26 41.57
C GLY A 830 -29.03 -30.51 40.05
N ILE A 831 -28.25 -29.77 39.26
CA ILE A 831 -28.20 -29.89 37.80
C ILE A 831 -27.40 -31.14 37.38
N ILE A 832 -26.36 -31.48 38.14
CA ILE A 832 -25.57 -32.70 37.97
C ILE A 832 -25.61 -33.51 39.27
N LYS A 833 -25.58 -34.84 39.15
CA LYS A 833 -25.58 -35.76 40.30
C LYS A 833 -24.18 -36.10 40.80
N GLU A 834 -23.18 -36.02 39.92
CA GLU A 834 -21.78 -36.36 40.19
C GLU A 834 -20.84 -35.32 39.58
N SER A 835 -19.62 -35.20 40.13
CA SER A 835 -18.62 -34.26 39.63
C SER A 835 -18.10 -34.68 38.25
N VAL A 836 -18.16 -33.77 37.28
CA VAL A 836 -17.72 -34.03 35.90
C VAL A 836 -16.26 -33.61 35.73
N ASN A 837 -15.44 -34.47 35.14
CA ASN A 837 -14.06 -34.13 34.82
C ASN A 837 -13.93 -33.52 33.42
N TRP A 838 -14.26 -32.23 33.35
CA TRP A 838 -14.39 -31.45 32.11
C TRP A 838 -13.13 -31.36 31.24
N LEU A 839 -11.95 -31.60 31.80
CA LEU A 839 -10.68 -31.51 31.08
C LEU A 839 -10.13 -32.88 30.64
N ASN A 840 -10.72 -33.99 31.11
CA ASN A 840 -10.26 -35.35 30.80
C ASN A 840 -10.95 -36.00 29.60
N GLN A 841 -12.08 -35.46 29.12
CA GLN A 841 -12.72 -35.96 27.90
C GLN A 841 -12.39 -35.06 26.70
N ILE A 842 -11.98 -35.67 25.57
CA ILE A 842 -11.46 -34.98 24.37
C ILE A 842 -12.43 -33.89 23.89
N ASP A 843 -13.69 -34.24 23.66
CA ASP A 843 -14.66 -33.31 23.07
C ASP A 843 -15.00 -32.15 24.02
N THR A 844 -15.11 -32.43 25.32
CA THR A 844 -15.37 -31.40 26.34
C THR A 844 -14.19 -30.44 26.49
N ALA A 845 -12.95 -30.95 26.53
CA ALA A 845 -11.75 -30.13 26.62
C ALA A 845 -11.59 -29.22 25.38
N ARG A 846 -11.86 -29.76 24.19
CA ARG A 846 -11.87 -29.02 22.92
C ARG A 846 -12.93 -27.92 22.89
N ALA A 847 -14.15 -28.21 23.35
CA ALA A 847 -15.22 -27.21 23.41
C ALA A 847 -14.89 -26.10 24.42
N LEU A 848 -14.39 -26.47 25.61
CA LEU A 848 -14.05 -25.52 26.67
C LEU A 848 -12.89 -24.61 26.31
N VAL A 849 -11.85 -25.13 25.66
CA VAL A 849 -10.72 -24.28 25.27
C VAL A 849 -11.13 -23.24 24.21
N ILE A 850 -12.06 -23.59 23.30
CA ILE A 850 -12.67 -22.65 22.36
C ILE A 850 -13.53 -21.62 23.10
N LEU A 851 -14.30 -22.04 24.12
CA LEU A 851 -15.14 -21.14 24.93
C LEU A 851 -14.28 -20.12 25.69
N VAL A 852 -13.21 -20.57 26.34
CA VAL A 852 -12.26 -19.69 27.05
C VAL A 852 -11.64 -18.69 26.08
N GLN A 853 -11.18 -19.16 24.91
CA GLN A 853 -10.63 -18.28 23.88
C GLN A 853 -11.69 -17.30 23.34
N THR A 854 -12.93 -17.72 23.23
CA THR A 854 -14.05 -16.87 22.84
C THR A 854 -14.28 -15.78 23.87
N TRP A 855 -14.32 -16.13 25.16
CA TRP A 855 -14.54 -15.20 26.27
C TRP A 855 -13.47 -14.09 26.34
N ILE A 856 -12.20 -14.43 26.07
CA ILE A 856 -11.10 -13.44 26.02
C ILE A 856 -11.15 -12.66 24.70
N GLY A 857 -11.28 -13.38 23.58
CA GLY A 857 -11.17 -12.82 22.23
C GLY A 857 -12.29 -11.85 21.87
N TYR A 858 -13.53 -12.11 22.32
CA TYR A 858 -14.67 -11.25 21.95
C TYR A 858 -14.50 -9.83 22.51
N ALA A 859 -13.91 -9.67 23.70
CA ALA A 859 -13.76 -8.37 24.35
C ALA A 859 -12.79 -7.45 23.58
N TRP A 860 -11.70 -8.04 23.04
CA TRP A 860 -10.79 -7.32 22.15
C TRP A 860 -11.48 -6.91 20.84
N ILE A 861 -12.21 -7.84 20.19
CA ILE A 861 -12.99 -7.54 18.98
C ILE A 861 -14.02 -6.46 19.26
N PHE A 862 -14.71 -6.54 20.39
CA PHE A 862 -15.72 -5.59 20.82
C PHE A 862 -15.15 -4.17 20.91
N MET A 863 -13.99 -4.00 21.55
CA MET A 863 -13.32 -2.70 21.66
C MET A 863 -12.90 -2.17 20.29
N LEU A 864 -12.29 -3.02 19.46
CA LEU A 864 -11.83 -2.70 18.12
C LEU A 864 -12.98 -2.25 17.22
N VAL A 865 -14.07 -3.03 17.17
CA VAL A 865 -15.26 -2.72 16.36
C VAL A 865 -15.93 -1.45 16.87
N THR A 866 -16.01 -1.26 18.19
CA THR A 866 -16.55 -0.02 18.78
C THR A 866 -15.78 1.22 18.36
N GLY A 867 -14.44 1.15 18.29
CA GLY A 867 -13.60 2.25 17.79
C GLY A 867 -13.83 2.52 16.29
N ASN A 868 -13.89 1.48 15.48
CA ASN A 868 -14.11 1.60 14.03
C ASN A 868 -15.53 2.09 13.67
N LEU A 869 -16.56 1.67 14.43
CA LEU A 869 -17.92 2.18 14.26
C LEU A 869 -17.98 3.71 14.47
N GLN A 870 -17.15 4.26 15.36
CA GLN A 870 -17.10 5.70 15.63
C GLN A 870 -16.39 6.50 14.53
N SER A 871 -15.57 5.87 13.68
CA SER A 871 -14.94 6.54 12.55
C SER A 871 -15.83 6.69 11.32
N ILE A 872 -16.98 5.99 11.28
CA ILE A 872 -17.93 6.12 10.17
C ILE A 872 -18.65 7.47 10.30
N PRO A 873 -18.56 8.39 9.31
CA PRO A 873 -19.22 9.69 9.36
C PRO A 873 -20.73 9.55 9.55
N LYS A 874 -21.32 10.44 10.36
CA LYS A 874 -22.77 10.43 10.63
C LYS A 874 -23.60 10.77 9.39
N ASP A 875 -23.06 11.62 8.53
CA ASP A 875 -23.69 12.15 7.33
C ASP A 875 -24.15 11.03 6.37
N ILE A 876 -23.44 9.89 6.34
CA ILE A 876 -23.81 8.72 5.54
C ILE A 876 -25.08 8.05 6.09
N TYR A 877 -25.22 8.00 7.42
CA TYR A 877 -26.42 7.47 8.06
C TYR A 877 -27.63 8.41 7.90
N GLU A 878 -27.38 9.72 7.90
CA GLU A 878 -28.41 10.73 7.65
C GLU A 878 -28.90 10.68 6.21
N ALA A 879 -27.98 10.61 5.23
CA ALA A 879 -28.32 10.41 3.82
C ALA A 879 -29.14 9.14 3.59
N ALA A 880 -28.74 8.01 4.19
CA ALA A 880 -29.49 6.76 4.09
C ALA A 880 -30.90 6.87 4.71
N SER A 881 -31.07 7.67 5.76
CA SER A 881 -32.38 7.94 6.35
C SER A 881 -33.26 8.79 5.44
N VAL A 882 -32.68 9.74 4.70
CA VAL A 882 -33.37 10.54 3.68
C VAL A 882 -33.82 9.66 2.51
N ASP A 883 -32.99 8.68 2.12
CA ASP A 883 -33.31 7.67 1.09
C ASP A 883 -34.30 6.59 1.57
N GLY A 884 -34.82 6.69 2.80
CA GLY A 884 -35.80 5.75 3.36
C GLY A 884 -35.23 4.38 3.74
N ALA A 885 -33.91 4.23 3.88
CA ALA A 885 -33.28 2.97 4.25
C ALA A 885 -33.68 2.53 5.67
N LYS A 886 -34.18 1.29 5.80
CA LYS A 886 -34.53 0.71 7.11
C LYS A 886 -33.28 0.25 7.85
N GLY A 887 -33.36 0.06 9.18
CA GLY A 887 -32.20 -0.31 10.00
C GLY A 887 -31.44 -1.57 9.53
N LYS A 888 -32.13 -2.56 8.94
CA LYS A 888 -31.50 -3.74 8.33
C LYS A 888 -30.72 -3.39 7.06
N ASP A 889 -31.26 -2.51 6.22
CA ASP A 889 -30.58 -2.02 5.01
C ASP A 889 -29.36 -1.19 5.37
N VAL A 890 -29.49 -0.26 6.32
CA VAL A 890 -28.38 0.53 6.84
C VAL A 890 -27.28 -0.39 7.39
N PHE A 891 -27.66 -1.43 8.15
CA PHE A 891 -26.68 -2.38 8.67
C PHE A 891 -25.96 -3.18 7.58
N ILE A 892 -26.70 -3.84 6.68
CA ILE A 892 -26.13 -4.76 5.69
C ILE A 892 -25.40 -4.01 4.56
N LYS A 893 -25.91 -2.86 4.13
CA LYS A 893 -25.40 -2.12 2.96
C LYS A 893 -24.39 -1.04 3.32
N ILE A 894 -24.44 -0.49 4.55
CA ILE A 894 -23.58 0.62 4.97
C ILE A 894 -22.65 0.20 6.10
N THR A 895 -23.19 -0.16 7.26
CA THR A 895 -22.38 -0.39 8.47
C THR A 895 -21.45 -1.59 8.33
N LEU A 896 -21.98 -2.76 7.96
CA LEU A 896 -21.21 -4.01 7.91
C LEU A 896 -20.12 -3.99 6.82
N PRO A 897 -20.37 -3.54 5.57
CA PRO A 897 -19.33 -3.46 4.55
C PRO A 897 -18.22 -2.46 4.92
N SER A 898 -18.60 -1.28 5.42
CA SER A 898 -17.64 -0.25 5.85
C SER A 898 -16.80 -0.73 7.03
N LEU A 899 -17.44 -1.41 7.99
CA LEU A 899 -16.77 -1.99 9.13
C LEU A 899 -15.79 -3.09 8.70
N LEU A 900 -16.23 -4.07 7.91
CA LEU A 900 -15.42 -5.19 7.45
C LEU A 900 -14.18 -4.72 6.68
N LEU A 901 -14.30 -3.68 5.84
CA LEU A 901 -13.17 -3.11 5.11
C LEU A 901 -12.12 -2.51 6.06
N SER A 902 -12.57 -1.83 7.12
CA SER A 902 -11.68 -1.22 8.11
C SER A 902 -11.01 -2.25 9.03
N ILE A 903 -11.75 -3.30 9.43
CA ILE A 903 -11.25 -4.29 10.40
C ILE A 903 -10.58 -5.51 9.75
N ALA A 904 -10.73 -5.73 8.44
CA ALA A 904 -10.18 -6.91 7.75
C ALA A 904 -8.70 -7.22 8.04
N PRO A 905 -7.77 -6.24 8.02
CA PRO A 905 -6.37 -6.47 8.39
C PRO A 905 -6.22 -7.02 9.82
N MET A 906 -7.06 -6.57 10.73
CA MET A 906 -7.04 -6.98 12.13
C MET A 906 -7.67 -8.37 12.32
N LEU A 907 -8.68 -8.73 11.52
CA LEU A 907 -9.26 -10.07 11.49
C LEU A 907 -8.25 -11.11 10.96
N ILE A 908 -7.46 -10.75 9.95
CA ILE A 908 -6.33 -11.57 9.47
C ILE A 908 -5.30 -11.74 10.60
N GLY A 909 -4.98 -10.65 11.30
CA GLY A 909 -4.12 -10.70 12.48
C GLY A 909 -4.63 -11.66 13.56
N GLN A 910 -5.94 -11.68 13.82
CA GLN A 910 -6.53 -12.64 14.75
C GLN A 910 -6.46 -14.08 14.29
N PHE A 911 -6.63 -14.32 12.99
CA PHE A 911 -6.45 -15.66 12.44
C PHE A 911 -5.03 -16.16 12.67
N VAL A 912 -4.02 -15.34 12.36
CA VAL A 912 -2.60 -15.65 12.62
C VAL A 912 -2.33 -15.82 14.11
N GLY A 913 -2.96 -14.99 14.95
CA GLY A 913 -2.86 -15.07 16.40
C GLY A 913 -3.40 -16.39 16.95
N ALA A 914 -4.60 -16.80 16.54
CA ALA A 914 -5.22 -18.05 16.97
C ALA A 914 -4.43 -19.29 16.52
N PHE A 915 -3.92 -19.28 15.29
CA PHE A 915 -3.08 -20.36 14.75
C PHE A 915 -1.82 -20.61 15.59
N ASN A 916 -1.26 -19.54 16.17
CA ASN A 916 -0.04 -19.58 16.99
C ASN A 916 -0.32 -19.40 18.49
N ASN A 917 -1.55 -19.60 18.97
CA ASN A 917 -1.92 -19.30 20.35
C ASN A 917 -1.49 -20.38 21.34
N PHE A 918 -0.17 -20.44 21.58
CA PHE A 918 0.44 -21.34 22.55
C PHE A 918 -0.13 -21.16 23.96
N THR A 919 -0.22 -19.90 24.42
CA THR A 919 -0.55 -19.54 25.81
C THR A 919 -1.90 -20.11 26.27
N THR A 920 -2.94 -20.01 25.44
CA THR A 920 -4.26 -20.53 25.84
C THR A 920 -4.23 -22.05 25.98
N ILE A 921 -3.62 -22.76 25.03
CA ILE A 921 -3.53 -24.23 25.07
C ILE A 921 -2.67 -24.69 26.25
N SER A 922 -1.47 -24.11 26.41
CA SER A 922 -0.51 -24.53 27.43
C SER A 922 -1.02 -24.28 28.85
N LEU A 923 -1.69 -23.16 29.09
CA LEU A 923 -2.17 -22.80 30.43
C LEU A 923 -3.51 -23.46 30.79
N PHE A 924 -4.43 -23.63 29.83
CA PHE A 924 -5.77 -24.18 30.10
C PHE A 924 -5.79 -25.71 30.09
N THR A 925 -5.26 -26.35 29.04
CA THR A 925 -5.31 -27.82 28.89
C THR A 925 -3.95 -28.51 28.99
N GLY A 926 -2.84 -27.77 28.82
CA GLY A 926 -1.51 -28.38 28.65
C GLY A 926 -1.40 -29.28 27.41
N GLY A 927 -2.33 -29.12 26.45
CA GLY A 927 -2.49 -29.99 25.29
C GLY A 927 -3.36 -31.23 25.50
N GLY A 928 -3.73 -31.56 26.75
CA GLY A 928 -4.54 -32.73 27.10
C GLY A 928 -6.02 -32.66 26.65
N PRO A 929 -6.79 -33.76 26.82
CA PRO A 929 -6.35 -35.08 27.30
C PRO A 929 -5.55 -35.87 26.26
N ALA A 930 -4.82 -36.89 26.70
CA ALA A 930 -4.05 -37.78 25.83
C ALA A 930 -4.99 -38.63 24.94
N PHE A 931 -4.50 -39.03 23.76
CA PHE A 931 -5.21 -40.01 22.94
C PHE A 931 -5.13 -41.40 23.57
N ALA A 932 -6.15 -42.24 23.35
CA ALA A 932 -6.14 -43.63 23.79
C ALA A 932 -4.98 -44.42 23.17
N GLU A 933 -4.62 -44.10 21.92
CA GLU A 933 -3.45 -44.62 21.22
C GLU A 933 -2.43 -43.50 21.00
N PRO A 934 -1.51 -43.27 21.97
CA PRO A 934 -0.48 -42.26 21.83
C PRO A 934 0.57 -42.69 20.80
N THR A 935 1.14 -41.74 20.07
CA THR A 935 2.32 -42.00 19.23
C THR A 935 3.60 -41.67 20.01
N VAL A 936 4.76 -42.08 19.47
CA VAL A 936 6.08 -41.74 20.04
C VAL A 936 6.36 -40.23 20.09
N PHE A 937 5.54 -39.39 19.44
CA PHE A 937 5.70 -37.93 19.42
C PHE A 937 4.92 -37.20 20.51
N GLY A 938 4.15 -37.91 21.35
CA GLY A 938 3.51 -37.36 22.54
C GLY A 938 2.48 -36.26 22.28
N GLU A 939 1.84 -36.25 21.11
CA GLU A 939 0.75 -35.31 20.82
C GLU A 939 -0.49 -35.63 21.65
N ALA A 940 -1.14 -34.60 22.17
CA ALA A 940 -2.39 -34.73 22.90
C ALA A 940 -3.55 -34.01 22.18
N SER A 941 -4.79 -34.29 22.59
CA SER A 941 -5.97 -34.02 21.77
C SER A 941 -6.29 -32.54 21.53
N THR A 942 -5.80 -31.63 22.38
CA THR A 942 -5.96 -30.17 22.20
C THR A 942 -4.68 -29.48 21.74
N ASP A 943 -3.60 -30.23 21.48
CA ASP A 943 -2.36 -29.65 20.99
C ASP A 943 -2.51 -29.05 19.60
N ILE A 944 -2.14 -27.79 19.48
CA ILE A 944 -1.96 -27.11 18.20
C ILE A 944 -0.50 -27.22 17.77
N ILE A 945 -0.21 -26.92 16.50
CA ILE A 945 1.15 -27.07 15.93
C ILE A 945 2.22 -26.50 16.87
N ILE A 946 2.06 -25.26 17.34
CA ILE A 946 3.07 -24.63 18.20
C ILE A 946 3.19 -25.24 19.60
N SER A 947 2.10 -25.74 20.20
CA SER A 947 2.16 -26.39 21.52
C SER A 947 2.77 -27.78 21.43
N TRP A 948 2.49 -28.51 20.34
CA TRP A 948 3.14 -29.77 20.05
C TRP A 948 4.63 -29.60 19.75
N VAL A 949 5.00 -28.60 18.93
CA VAL A 949 6.42 -28.26 18.67
C VAL A 949 7.16 -27.95 19.96
N TYR A 950 6.54 -27.20 20.88
CA TYR A 950 7.10 -26.92 22.19
C TYR A 950 7.32 -28.20 23.01
N LYS A 951 6.38 -29.16 23.00
CA LYS A 951 6.59 -30.45 23.68
C LYS A 951 7.83 -31.19 23.14
N LEU A 952 8.04 -31.19 21.82
CA LEU A 952 9.22 -31.77 21.19
C LEU A 952 10.55 -31.17 21.69
N THR A 953 10.56 -29.89 22.11
CA THR A 953 11.78 -29.26 22.66
C THR A 953 12.03 -29.61 24.13
N THR A 954 10.98 -29.93 24.89
CA THR A 954 11.05 -30.22 26.33
C THR A 954 11.57 -31.62 26.67
N GLY A 955 11.87 -32.45 25.66
CA GLY A 955 12.49 -33.76 25.86
C GLY A 955 11.50 -34.91 26.10
N THR A 956 10.19 -34.71 25.87
CA THR A 956 9.22 -35.82 25.80
C THR A 956 9.60 -36.83 24.71
N VAL A 957 10.36 -36.39 23.72
CA VAL A 957 10.91 -37.21 22.64
C VAL A 957 12.43 -37.10 22.70
N GLN A 958 13.08 -38.19 23.14
CA GLN A 958 14.54 -38.31 23.32
C GLN A 958 15.24 -38.61 21.98
N ILE A 959 15.13 -37.70 21.02
CA ILE A 959 15.76 -37.84 19.71
C ILE A 959 16.88 -36.82 19.57
N ASP A 960 18.00 -37.27 19.02
CA ASP A 960 19.15 -36.42 18.71
C ASP A 960 18.72 -35.22 17.83
N GLY A 961 19.13 -34.01 18.23
CA GLY A 961 18.72 -32.77 17.56
C GLY A 961 17.24 -32.37 17.71
N ASN A 962 16.47 -32.96 18.62
CA ASN A 962 15.04 -32.64 18.80
C ASN A 962 14.68 -31.13 18.80
N GLN A 963 15.52 -30.28 19.40
CA GLN A 963 15.30 -28.82 19.41
C GLN A 963 15.56 -28.16 18.04
N ALA A 964 16.59 -28.59 17.32
CA ALA A 964 16.83 -28.17 15.94
C ALA A 964 15.70 -28.63 15.00
N PHE A 965 15.15 -29.84 15.22
CA PHE A 965 13.99 -30.32 14.46
C PHE A 965 12.74 -29.47 14.74
N ALA A 966 12.49 -29.17 16.02
CA ALA A 966 11.41 -28.29 16.44
C ALA A 966 11.55 -26.87 15.84
N ALA A 967 12.77 -26.36 15.72
CA ALA A 967 13.05 -25.09 15.05
C ALA A 967 12.73 -25.15 13.54
N ALA A 968 13.05 -26.27 12.86
CA ALA A 968 12.66 -26.49 11.46
C ALA A 968 11.13 -26.53 11.30
N LEU A 969 10.44 -27.29 12.16
CA LEU A 969 8.97 -27.40 12.17
C LEU A 969 8.30 -26.04 12.44
N THR A 970 8.82 -25.27 13.40
CA THR A 970 8.38 -23.89 13.68
C THR A 970 8.54 -23.00 12.44
N THR A 971 9.66 -23.12 11.75
CA THR A 971 9.96 -22.35 10.53
C THR A 971 8.94 -22.67 9.43
N PHE A 972 8.64 -23.96 9.19
CA PHE A 972 7.61 -24.36 8.22
C PHE A 972 6.21 -23.85 8.60
N ALA A 973 5.81 -24.03 9.86
CA ALA A 973 4.52 -23.55 10.36
C ALA A 973 4.39 -22.02 10.22
N SER A 974 5.47 -21.30 10.50
CA SER A 974 5.55 -19.84 10.35
C SER A 974 5.44 -19.42 8.90
N ILE A 975 6.16 -20.06 7.96
CA ILE A 975 6.07 -19.76 6.52
C ILE A 975 4.63 -19.96 6.02
N PHE A 976 3.97 -21.05 6.43
CA PHE A 976 2.59 -21.30 6.08
C PHE A 976 1.65 -20.21 6.61
N SER A 977 1.78 -19.86 7.89
CA SER A 977 0.99 -18.78 8.51
C SER A 977 1.22 -17.43 7.82
N ILE A 978 2.48 -17.09 7.52
CA ILE A 978 2.88 -15.87 6.81
C ILE A 978 2.31 -15.85 5.39
N ALA A 979 2.35 -16.97 4.65
CA ALA A 979 1.81 -17.04 3.30
C ALA A 979 0.30 -16.77 3.26
N ILE A 980 -0.45 -17.34 4.20
CA ILE A 980 -1.89 -17.09 4.36
C ILE A 980 -2.14 -15.61 4.71
N ALA A 981 -1.40 -15.09 5.69
CA ALA A 981 -1.52 -13.70 6.13
C ALA A 981 -1.21 -12.72 4.98
N ALA A 982 -0.09 -12.92 4.28
CA ALA A 982 0.35 -12.09 3.16
C ALA A 982 -0.70 -12.06 2.05
N LYS A 983 -1.25 -13.22 1.67
CA LYS A 983 -2.35 -13.31 0.69
C LYS A 983 -3.58 -12.52 1.16
N GLY A 984 -3.93 -12.62 2.45
CA GLY A 984 -5.01 -11.85 3.06
C GLY A 984 -4.78 -10.35 3.00
N PHE A 985 -3.60 -9.89 3.44
CA PHE A 985 -3.24 -8.46 3.46
C PHE A 985 -3.21 -7.86 2.05
N ILE A 986 -2.56 -8.53 1.09
CA ILE A 986 -2.48 -8.08 -0.31
C ILE A 986 -3.89 -7.87 -0.90
N LYS A 987 -4.80 -8.83 -0.67
CA LYS A 987 -6.19 -8.76 -1.15
C LYS A 987 -7.02 -7.70 -0.42
N SER A 988 -6.72 -7.40 0.84
CA SER A 988 -7.39 -6.35 1.61
C SER A 988 -6.96 -4.95 1.17
N MET A 989 -5.68 -4.78 0.80
CA MET A 989 -5.12 -3.51 0.35
C MET A 989 -5.65 -3.13 -1.04
N SER A 990 -5.78 -4.10 -1.95
CA SER A 990 -6.35 -3.90 -3.30
C SER A 990 -7.84 -3.57 -3.34
N ARG A 991 -8.53 -3.54 -2.18
CA ARG A 991 -9.94 -3.12 -2.07
C ARG A 991 -10.09 -1.72 -1.49
N ARG A 992 -8.99 -1.15 -0.98
CA ARG A 992 -8.94 0.17 -0.34
C ARG A 992 -8.50 1.25 -1.31
N ASP A 993 -7.66 0.87 -2.27
CA ASP A 993 -7.36 1.62 -3.51
C ASP A 993 -8.39 1.23 -4.59
#